data_AF-A0AAQ3T5B5-F1
#
_entry.id   AF-A0AAQ3T5B5-F1
#
_cell.length_a   1.000
_cell.length_b   1.000
_cell.length_c   1.000
_cell.angle_alpha   90.00
_cell.angle_beta   90.00
_cell.angle_gamma   90.00
#
_symmetry.space_group_name_H-M   'P 1'
#
loop_
_entity.id
_entity.type
_entity.pdbx_description
1 polymer ?
#
loop_
_entity_poly.entity_id
_entity_poly.type
_entity_poly.pdbx_seq_one_letter_code
_entity_poly.pdbx_strand_id
1 'polypeptide(L)'
;MATRLVGVLVLLALLGAATAQVPAYKAAAPAPSSPPVPPPPAAPTPPTLKVGYYARSCPRAEYIVRQAVRNATNVNPGLGAGLIRMAFHDCFVQGCDASVLLDPTPANPRPEKLGPPNFPSLRGFDVVDAAKAALEKACPGVVSCADVVQFAARDAASILSGGRVYYKLPAGRFDGRVSLDNETLAFLPPPSFNLSRLVANFQLKGLGVDDLVVLSGAHTVGRSHCSSFVSNRIDSTPPSDMNPALAAVLKSECPANPNFTNDPTVVQDVVTANRMDNQYYKNVLSHNVLFVSDAALLTSRQTAKKVAENAVVPNRWEAKFAKAMVKMSRLDIKTAANGEIRKNCRKMARLLGVLMMLVAMLGGATTAASPPPPTQTLTAGPPLRFGFYKNSCPRAEVIVREAVWNATTVNPGAGAGLIRMAFHDCFVQGCDASVLLDPTPANPRPEKLGPPNFPSLRGFEVIDAAKAALEQACPGTVSCADIVQFAARDAAFFLSGFRVNYRLPAGRLDGRVSLENETLAFLPPPSFDLSQLIGSFSAKGLSVDDLVVLSGAHTVGRSHCSSFVSDRLSSTPPSDINPGLAAVLKRQCPANPNFTDDPTVVQDVATPDRLDSQYYKNVLNHKVLFTSDAALLSSRHTATKVVQNAFIPGKWEKKFAKAMVRMAAIDVKTAAANGGEIRSNCRVEIVRGVVVKAVTQNPGIGAGLIRMLFHDCFVEGCDASVLLDPTTANPQPEKLAPPNNPSLRGFEVIDAAKAALEAACPGTVSCADVVAFAARDASAALSGGRADFAMPAGRRDGRASLASDALQSLPPPTFTLSQLAARFAAKGLDADDLVVLSGAHTVGASHCSSFVNGGRLNASASDMNPALAASLRQQCPASPNATDDPTVVQDVVTPNALDSQYYRNVLARNVLFTSDDELLKSSQTAAAVVLNAFVPGLWEQKFKAAMVKMAGIQVKTGTNDGEIRRNCRAIN
;
A
#
# COMPACT_ATOMS: atom_id res chain seq x y z
N MET A 1 41.67 79.89 2.85
CA MET A 1 41.63 80.31 4.26
C MET A 1 40.72 79.37 5.01
N ALA A 2 41.03 78.78 6.15
CA ALA A 2 42.27 78.37 6.76
C ALA A 2 41.83 77.35 7.83
N THR A 3 42.53 76.22 7.88
CA THR A 3 42.88 75.48 9.11
C THR A 3 41.78 74.81 9.97
N ARG A 4 41.78 73.46 9.84
CA ARG A 4 42.40 72.47 10.77
C ARG A 4 41.52 71.70 11.78
N LEU A 5 41.81 70.38 11.72
CA LEU A 5 42.07 69.39 12.79
C LEU A 5 40.94 68.45 13.27
N VAL A 6 40.94 67.27 12.64
CA VAL A 6 40.96 65.87 13.17
C VAL A 6 40.19 65.51 14.45
N GLY A 7 39.38 64.45 14.31
CA GLY A 7 39.03 63.48 15.36
C GLY A 7 37.79 62.65 15.03
N VAL A 8 37.88 61.31 15.09
CA VAL A 8 37.00 60.29 14.45
C VAL A 8 35.81 59.81 15.35
N LEU A 9 34.70 59.33 14.75
CA LEU A 9 34.11 57.94 14.80
C LEU A 9 32.56 57.80 14.84
N VAL A 10 32.04 57.10 13.79
CA VAL A 10 30.96 56.07 13.67
C VAL A 10 29.45 56.45 13.69
N LEU A 11 28.63 55.52 13.17
CA LEU A 11 27.74 55.55 11.99
C LEU A 11 26.33 54.97 12.31
N LEU A 12 25.29 55.34 11.53
CA LEU A 12 23.91 54.78 11.57
C LEU A 12 23.30 54.59 10.15
N ALA A 13 22.60 53.45 9.98
CA ALA A 13 21.21 53.22 9.52
C ALA A 13 20.58 53.59 8.12
N LEU A 14 19.87 52.57 7.59
CA LEU A 14 18.47 52.48 7.06
C LEU A 14 18.01 52.96 5.65
N LEU A 15 17.24 52.04 5.01
CA LEU A 15 16.00 52.14 4.17
C LEU A 15 15.99 52.69 2.71
N GLY A 16 15.39 51.90 1.79
CA GLY A 16 14.22 52.33 0.97
C GLY A 16 14.37 52.83 -0.48
N ALA A 17 13.92 51.98 -1.43
CA ALA A 17 13.22 52.23 -2.72
C ALA A 17 13.77 53.16 -3.86
N ALA A 18 14.08 52.50 -5.00
CA ALA A 18 13.73 52.74 -6.42
C ALA A 18 13.72 54.16 -7.05
N THR A 19 14.52 54.41 -8.10
CA THR A 19 14.18 54.28 -9.56
C THR A 19 15.19 54.99 -10.48
N ALA A 20 15.34 54.44 -11.69
CA ALA A 20 15.61 55.08 -12.99
C ALA A 20 16.98 55.75 -13.35
N GLN A 21 17.78 54.98 -14.09
CA GLN A 21 18.13 55.17 -15.52
C GLN A 21 19.37 55.99 -15.95
N VAL A 22 19.91 55.51 -17.10
CA VAL A 22 20.83 56.09 -18.13
C VAL A 22 22.38 55.99 -17.96
N PRO A 23 23.16 55.90 -19.07
CA PRO A 23 24.16 54.84 -19.30
C PRO A 23 25.53 55.36 -19.84
N ALA A 24 26.46 54.45 -20.25
CA ALA A 24 27.44 54.54 -21.36
C ALA A 24 28.78 53.82 -21.02
N TYR A 25 29.09 52.68 -21.69
CA TYR A 25 30.11 52.49 -22.76
C TYR A 25 31.60 52.52 -22.27
N LYS A 26 32.55 51.65 -22.64
CA LYS A 26 32.66 50.48 -23.56
C LYS A 26 34.08 49.89 -23.42
N ALA A 27 34.27 48.57 -23.52
CA ALA A 27 35.38 47.92 -24.25
C ALA A 27 35.10 46.41 -24.46
N ALA A 28 35.34 45.95 -25.71
CA ALA A 28 35.08 44.64 -26.33
C ALA A 28 36.28 43.67 -26.18
N ALA A 29 36.34 42.39 -26.60
CA ALA A 29 35.52 41.19 -26.89
C ALA A 29 36.58 40.07 -27.22
N PRO A 30 36.32 38.73 -27.17
CA PRO A 30 35.76 38.07 -28.37
C PRO A 30 34.94 36.77 -28.16
N ALA A 31 34.16 36.47 -29.22
CA ALA A 31 33.71 35.18 -29.79
C ALA A 31 32.52 34.40 -29.17
N PRO A 32 31.70 33.74 -30.02
CA PRO A 32 30.26 33.57 -29.79
C PRO A 32 29.86 32.29 -29.05
N SER A 33 28.94 32.44 -28.11
CA SER A 33 28.21 31.35 -27.44
C SER A 33 27.15 30.73 -28.35
N SER A 34 26.99 29.41 -28.23
CA SER A 34 25.96 28.58 -28.85
C SER A 34 24.52 29.02 -28.51
N PRO A 35 23.51 28.61 -29.31
CA PRO A 35 22.12 29.02 -29.13
C PRO A 35 21.55 28.52 -27.79
N PRO A 36 20.60 29.25 -27.17
CA PRO A 36 19.95 28.80 -25.94
C PRO A 36 19.16 27.51 -26.19
N VAL A 37 19.39 26.52 -25.34
CA VAL A 37 18.59 25.30 -25.24
C VAL A 37 17.14 25.70 -24.91
N PRO A 38 16.12 25.23 -25.64
CA PRO A 38 14.73 25.49 -25.29
C PRO A 38 14.43 24.93 -23.89
N PRO A 39 13.64 25.63 -23.06
CA PRO A 39 13.34 25.17 -21.71
C PRO A 39 12.69 23.78 -21.75
N PRO A 40 12.95 22.92 -20.75
CA PRO A 40 12.28 21.63 -20.64
C PRO A 40 10.76 21.82 -20.68
N PRO A 41 10.00 20.90 -21.31
CA PRO A 41 8.54 20.97 -21.26
C PRO A 41 8.10 21.06 -19.80
N ALA A 42 7.27 22.06 -19.52
CA ALA A 42 6.80 22.34 -18.18
C ALA A 42 6.25 21.07 -17.52
N ALA A 43 6.64 20.84 -16.27
CA ALA A 43 6.07 19.79 -15.44
C ALA A 43 4.53 19.83 -15.53
N PRO A 44 3.83 18.67 -15.60
CA PRO A 44 2.38 18.66 -15.56
C PRO A 44 1.93 19.34 -14.28
N THR A 45 1.20 20.45 -14.42
CA THR A 45 0.62 21.19 -13.29
C THR A 45 -0.24 20.27 -12.43
N PRO A 46 -0.18 20.39 -11.09
CA PRO A 46 -1.08 19.66 -10.22
C PRO A 46 -2.55 19.98 -10.59
N PRO A 47 -3.48 19.04 -10.42
CA PRO A 47 -4.89 19.24 -10.76
C PRO A 47 -5.44 20.34 -9.87
N THR A 48 -5.77 21.49 -10.45
CA THR A 48 -6.25 22.64 -9.69
C THR A 48 -7.78 22.63 -9.63
N LEU A 49 -8.34 22.19 -8.50
CA LEU A 49 -9.76 22.42 -8.22
C LEU A 49 -10.05 23.92 -8.22
N LYS A 50 -11.13 24.33 -8.87
CA LYS A 50 -11.45 25.74 -9.06
C LYS A 50 -12.88 26.07 -8.68
N VAL A 51 -13.08 27.19 -7.99
CA VAL A 51 -14.41 27.75 -7.79
C VAL A 51 -14.97 28.22 -9.13
N GLY A 52 -16.19 27.81 -9.46
CA GLY A 52 -16.79 28.08 -10.77
C GLY A 52 -16.15 27.27 -11.89
N TYR A 53 -15.61 26.08 -11.60
CA TYR A 53 -15.04 25.16 -12.60
C TYR A 53 -15.97 24.93 -13.80
N TYR A 54 -17.27 24.76 -13.54
CA TYR A 54 -18.29 24.53 -14.57
C TYR A 54 -18.88 25.80 -15.19
N ALA A 55 -18.42 27.00 -14.84
CA ALA A 55 -19.04 28.26 -15.27
C ALA A 55 -19.12 28.43 -16.81
N ARG A 56 -18.22 27.79 -17.55
CA ARG A 56 -18.23 27.78 -19.03
C ARG A 56 -18.81 26.48 -19.61
N SER A 57 -18.43 25.33 -19.06
CA SER A 57 -18.76 24.01 -19.63
C SER A 57 -20.15 23.50 -19.24
N CYS A 58 -20.66 23.87 -18.07
CA CYS A 58 -22.03 23.60 -17.64
C CYS A 58 -22.51 24.70 -16.66
N PRO A 59 -22.90 25.89 -17.15
CA PRO A 59 -23.16 27.05 -16.30
C PRO A 59 -24.25 26.85 -15.25
N ARG A 60 -25.17 25.89 -15.47
CA ARG A 60 -26.26 25.57 -14.55
C ARG A 60 -25.95 24.41 -13.59
N ALA A 61 -24.73 23.86 -13.59
CA ALA A 61 -24.41 22.64 -12.85
C ALA A 61 -24.76 22.75 -11.35
N GLU A 62 -24.19 23.75 -10.67
CA GLU A 62 -24.41 23.95 -9.23
C GLU A 62 -25.88 24.27 -8.90
N TYR A 63 -26.58 24.98 -9.80
CA TYR A 63 -28.02 25.25 -9.65
C TYR A 63 -28.85 23.97 -9.73
N ILE A 64 -28.55 23.09 -10.69
CA ILE A 64 -29.29 21.82 -10.87
C ILE A 64 -29.13 20.94 -9.62
N VAL A 65 -27.91 20.79 -9.10
CA VAL A 65 -27.66 20.04 -7.87
C VAL A 65 -28.42 20.67 -6.69
N ARG A 66 -28.34 22.01 -6.54
CA ARG A 66 -29.06 22.75 -5.49
C ARG A 66 -30.57 22.49 -5.51
N GLN A 67 -31.19 22.44 -6.69
CA GLN A 67 -32.63 22.18 -6.82
C GLN A 67 -33.00 20.76 -6.41
N ALA A 68 -32.25 19.76 -6.85
CA ALA A 68 -32.47 18.37 -6.45
C ALA A 68 -32.39 18.20 -4.92
N VAL A 69 -31.37 18.80 -4.30
CA VAL A 69 -31.19 18.76 -2.84
C VAL A 69 -32.28 19.54 -2.11
N ARG A 70 -32.68 20.71 -2.61
CA ARG A 70 -33.79 21.50 -2.03
C ARG A 70 -35.09 20.70 -2.02
N ASN A 71 -35.44 20.07 -3.14
CA ASN A 71 -36.66 19.27 -3.25
C ASN A 71 -36.64 18.12 -2.24
N ALA A 72 -35.53 17.38 -2.15
CA ALA A 72 -35.40 16.26 -1.22
C ALA A 72 -35.41 16.71 0.26
N THR A 73 -34.67 17.78 0.58
CA THR A 73 -34.50 18.26 1.97
C THR A 73 -35.79 18.89 2.50
N ASN A 74 -36.57 19.57 1.65
CA ASN A 74 -37.88 20.13 2.03
C ASN A 74 -38.90 19.04 2.36
N VAL A 75 -38.80 17.87 1.72
CA VAL A 75 -39.67 16.71 2.03
C VAL A 75 -39.19 16.02 3.30
N ASN A 76 -37.88 15.80 3.41
CA ASN A 76 -37.29 15.12 4.56
C ASN A 76 -35.91 15.72 4.89
N PRO A 77 -35.78 16.51 5.97
CA PRO A 77 -34.50 17.05 6.44
C PRO A 77 -33.42 15.97 6.65
N GLY A 78 -33.85 14.75 6.96
CA GLY A 78 -32.97 13.59 7.09
C GLY A 78 -32.22 13.21 5.81
N LEU A 79 -32.77 13.49 4.62
CA LEU A 79 -32.05 13.30 3.35
C LEU A 79 -30.90 14.30 3.21
N GLY A 80 -31.09 15.55 3.66
CA GLY A 80 -30.02 16.53 3.74
C GLY A 80 -28.88 16.08 4.67
N ALA A 81 -29.23 15.56 5.86
CA ALA A 81 -28.24 14.96 6.76
C ALA A 81 -27.52 13.76 6.11
N GLY A 82 -28.25 12.94 5.35
CA GLY A 82 -27.69 11.82 4.59
C GLY A 82 -26.65 12.24 3.56
N LEU A 83 -26.88 13.35 2.85
CA LEU A 83 -25.94 13.89 1.87
C LEU A 83 -24.67 14.45 2.50
N ILE A 84 -24.78 15.13 3.66
CA ILE A 84 -23.61 15.59 4.42
C ILE A 84 -22.77 14.39 4.88
N ARG A 85 -23.43 13.35 5.41
CA ARG A 85 -22.79 12.09 5.80
C ARG A 85 -22.14 11.39 4.61
N MET A 86 -22.81 11.31 3.46
CA MET A 86 -22.26 10.69 2.25
C MET A 86 -20.98 11.37 1.78
N ALA A 87 -20.90 12.70 1.81
CA ALA A 87 -19.67 13.39 1.45
C ALA A 87 -18.52 13.10 2.43
N PHE A 88 -18.79 12.97 3.73
CA PHE A 88 -17.78 12.55 4.70
C PHE A 88 -17.30 11.12 4.42
N HIS A 89 -18.25 10.20 4.24
CA HIS A 89 -17.97 8.78 4.02
C HIS A 89 -17.16 8.56 2.74
N ASP A 90 -17.55 9.21 1.64
CA ASP A 90 -16.79 9.19 0.38
C ASP A 90 -15.34 9.67 0.57
N CYS A 91 -15.17 10.86 1.14
CA CYS A 91 -13.85 11.48 1.29
C CYS A 91 -12.89 10.73 2.22
N PHE A 92 -13.40 10.02 3.23
CA PHE A 92 -12.56 9.37 4.24
C PHE A 92 -12.05 7.99 3.83
N VAL A 93 -12.63 7.34 2.82
CA VAL A 93 -12.15 6.02 2.38
C VAL A 93 -11.02 6.20 1.35
N GLN A 94 -11.34 6.31 0.06
CA GLN A 94 -10.39 6.42 -1.06
C GLN A 94 -10.16 7.86 -1.56
N GLY A 95 -10.84 8.83 -0.96
CA GLY A 95 -10.84 10.24 -1.38
C GLY A 95 -12.21 10.69 -1.85
N CYS A 96 -12.36 12.00 -2.09
CA CYS A 96 -13.63 12.56 -2.53
C CYS A 96 -13.89 12.25 -4.02
N ASP A 97 -14.20 11.00 -4.34
CA ASP A 97 -14.21 10.45 -5.69
C ASP A 97 -15.52 9.74 -6.08
N ALA A 98 -16.55 9.81 -5.23
CA ALA A 98 -17.85 9.16 -5.42
C ALA A 98 -17.77 7.64 -5.62
N SER A 99 -16.72 6.98 -5.13
CA SER A 99 -16.62 5.51 -5.13
C SER A 99 -17.69 4.85 -4.25
N VAL A 100 -18.17 5.56 -3.21
CA VAL A 100 -19.30 5.14 -2.35
C VAL A 100 -20.62 4.94 -3.12
N LEU A 101 -20.73 5.52 -4.32
CA LEU A 101 -21.96 5.46 -5.12
C LEU A 101 -22.11 4.20 -5.97
N LEU A 102 -21.04 3.42 -6.16
CA LEU A 102 -21.04 2.26 -7.06
C LEU A 102 -21.92 1.11 -6.52
N ASP A 103 -22.72 0.54 -7.42
CA ASP A 103 -23.51 -0.67 -7.13
C ASP A 103 -22.66 -1.93 -7.27
N PRO A 104 -23.00 -3.01 -6.54
CA PRO A 104 -22.34 -4.29 -6.74
C PRO A 104 -22.55 -4.76 -8.18
N THR A 105 -21.47 -5.30 -8.75
CA THR A 105 -21.48 -5.93 -10.08
C THR A 105 -20.85 -7.31 -9.96
N PRO A 106 -21.01 -8.20 -10.97
CA PRO A 106 -20.26 -9.46 -10.97
C PRO A 106 -18.74 -9.27 -10.86
N ALA A 107 -18.21 -8.17 -11.43
CA ALA A 107 -16.78 -7.83 -11.38
C ALA A 107 -16.34 -7.21 -10.03
N ASN A 108 -17.27 -6.62 -9.29
CA ASN A 108 -17.04 -6.09 -7.95
C ASN A 108 -18.29 -6.31 -7.10
N PRO A 109 -18.43 -7.49 -6.47
CA PRO A 109 -19.63 -7.84 -5.72
C PRO A 109 -19.71 -7.12 -4.36
N ARG A 110 -18.63 -6.46 -3.91
CA ARG A 110 -18.53 -5.84 -2.59
C ARG A 110 -17.93 -4.42 -2.64
N PRO A 111 -18.64 -3.46 -3.26
CA PRO A 111 -18.21 -2.07 -3.29
C PRO A 111 -18.32 -1.40 -1.92
N GLU A 112 -17.69 -0.25 -1.75
CA GLU A 112 -17.72 0.59 -0.54
C GLU A 112 -19.15 0.85 -0.05
N LYS A 113 -20.10 0.98 -0.98
CA LYS A 113 -21.53 1.12 -0.68
C LYS A 113 -22.04 0.04 0.29
N LEU A 114 -21.55 -1.20 0.16
CA LEU A 114 -21.96 -2.34 0.98
C LEU A 114 -21.16 -2.49 2.27
N GLY A 115 -20.19 -1.60 2.53
CA GLY A 115 -19.42 -1.62 3.77
C GLY A 115 -20.32 -1.46 5.00
N PRO A 116 -19.99 -2.09 6.16
CA PRO A 116 -20.86 -2.07 7.33
C PRO A 116 -21.27 -0.68 7.84
N PRO A 117 -20.41 0.35 7.81
CA PRO A 117 -20.82 1.72 8.13
C PRO A 117 -21.82 2.30 7.11
N ASN A 118 -21.78 1.86 5.85
CA ASN A 118 -22.56 2.43 4.74
C ASN A 118 -23.89 1.71 4.52
N PHE A 119 -23.93 0.37 4.52
CA PHE A 119 -25.14 -0.39 4.25
C PHE A 119 -25.76 -0.95 5.54
N PRO A 120 -27.08 -0.78 5.77
CA PRO A 120 -28.08 -0.09 4.93
C PRO A 120 -28.28 1.39 5.30
N SER A 121 -27.43 1.97 6.15
CA SER A 121 -27.71 3.23 6.84
C SER A 121 -27.46 4.52 6.03
N LEU A 122 -26.63 4.46 4.98
CA LEU A 122 -26.30 5.60 4.14
C LEU A 122 -27.43 5.88 3.15
N ARG A 123 -27.81 7.16 3.02
CA ARG A 123 -29.03 7.59 2.30
C ARG A 123 -28.80 8.88 1.53
N GLY A 124 -29.73 9.24 0.64
CA GLY A 124 -29.58 10.37 -0.29
C GLY A 124 -29.00 9.96 -1.65
N PHE A 125 -28.85 8.66 -1.86
CA PHE A 125 -28.43 8.03 -3.10
C PHE A 125 -29.31 8.46 -4.29
N ASP A 126 -30.62 8.36 -4.14
CA ASP A 126 -31.66 8.81 -5.05
C ASP A 126 -31.58 10.31 -5.39
N VAL A 127 -31.21 11.16 -4.43
CA VAL A 127 -31.04 12.60 -4.64
C VAL A 127 -29.85 12.89 -5.56
N VAL A 128 -28.74 12.17 -5.36
CA VAL A 128 -27.55 12.25 -6.23
C VAL A 128 -27.89 11.76 -7.64
N ASP A 129 -28.65 10.66 -7.75
CA ASP A 129 -29.08 10.13 -9.05
C ASP A 129 -30.00 11.10 -9.80
N ALA A 130 -30.95 11.74 -9.09
CA ALA A 130 -31.84 12.74 -9.67
C ALA A 130 -31.07 13.99 -10.14
N ALA A 131 -30.13 14.48 -9.33
CA ALA A 131 -29.24 15.58 -9.71
C ALA A 131 -28.41 15.21 -10.94
N LYS A 132 -27.81 14.02 -10.94
CA LYS A 132 -26.99 13.53 -12.05
C LYS A 132 -27.80 13.37 -13.32
N ALA A 133 -28.99 12.80 -13.27
CA ALA A 133 -29.85 12.65 -14.44
C ALA A 133 -30.23 14.01 -15.05
N ALA A 134 -30.54 15.01 -14.21
CA ALA A 134 -30.81 16.37 -14.67
C ALA A 134 -29.57 17.05 -15.28
N LEU A 135 -28.38 16.81 -14.70
CA LEU A 135 -27.11 17.28 -15.23
C LEU A 135 -26.79 16.64 -16.59
N GLU A 136 -26.96 15.34 -16.73
CA GLU A 136 -26.72 14.64 -18.00
C GLU A 136 -27.68 15.08 -19.10
N LYS A 137 -28.89 15.54 -18.76
CA LYS A 137 -29.80 16.17 -19.73
C LYS A 137 -29.35 17.57 -20.15
N ALA A 138 -28.74 18.33 -19.24
CA ALA A 138 -28.32 19.71 -19.48
C ALA A 138 -26.93 19.83 -20.11
N CYS A 139 -26.00 18.98 -19.72
CA CYS A 139 -24.60 18.98 -20.13
C CYS A 139 -24.01 17.55 -20.05
N PRO A 140 -24.33 16.67 -21.02
CA PRO A 140 -23.95 15.26 -20.98
C PRO A 140 -22.44 15.03 -20.81
N GLY A 141 -22.04 14.19 -19.86
CA GLY A 141 -20.66 13.78 -19.65
C GLY A 141 -19.71 14.85 -19.13
N VAL A 142 -20.23 15.98 -18.61
CA VAL A 142 -19.40 17.11 -18.16
C VAL A 142 -19.12 17.10 -16.67
N VAL A 143 -20.13 16.82 -15.83
CA VAL A 143 -20.03 16.97 -14.37
C VAL A 143 -19.82 15.61 -13.72
N SER A 144 -18.77 15.42 -12.93
CA SER A 144 -18.51 14.13 -12.26
C SER A 144 -19.50 13.87 -11.13
N CYS A 145 -19.70 12.60 -10.78
CA CYS A 145 -20.49 12.26 -9.59
C CYS A 145 -19.80 12.71 -8.30
N ALA A 146 -18.46 12.71 -8.27
CA ALA A 146 -17.66 13.25 -7.18
C ALA A 146 -18.03 14.70 -6.87
N ASP A 147 -18.12 15.56 -7.89
CA ASP A 147 -18.53 16.95 -7.69
C ASP A 147 -20.02 17.09 -7.34
N VAL A 148 -20.89 16.20 -7.85
CA VAL A 148 -22.31 16.17 -7.43
C VAL A 148 -22.45 15.89 -5.93
N VAL A 149 -21.72 14.92 -5.37
CA VAL A 149 -21.76 14.60 -3.93
C VAL A 149 -21.32 15.81 -3.10
N GLN A 150 -20.22 16.46 -3.48
CA GLN A 150 -19.68 17.57 -2.72
C GLN A 150 -20.57 18.83 -2.81
N PHE A 151 -21.13 19.14 -3.98
CA PHE A 151 -22.16 20.18 -4.11
C PHE A 151 -23.41 19.85 -3.31
N ALA A 152 -23.83 18.59 -3.32
CA ALA A 152 -25.03 18.17 -2.61
C ALA A 152 -24.88 18.33 -1.09
N ALA A 153 -23.72 18.01 -0.52
CA ALA A 153 -23.43 18.23 0.90
C ALA A 153 -23.39 19.72 1.28
N ARG A 154 -22.74 20.56 0.46
CA ARG A 154 -22.78 22.03 0.65
C ARG A 154 -24.20 22.54 0.67
N ASP A 155 -25.00 22.09 -0.30
CA ASP A 155 -26.35 22.59 -0.48
C ASP A 155 -27.28 22.12 0.65
N ALA A 156 -27.15 20.86 1.07
CA ALA A 156 -27.86 20.34 2.23
C ALA A 156 -27.54 21.16 3.49
N ALA A 157 -26.25 21.42 3.75
CA ALA A 157 -25.82 22.24 4.89
C ALA A 157 -26.42 23.65 4.85
N SER A 158 -26.44 24.29 3.67
CA SER A 158 -27.04 25.62 3.50
C SER A 158 -28.55 25.61 3.69
N ILE A 159 -29.28 24.59 3.24
CA ILE A 159 -30.73 24.51 3.43
C ILE A 159 -31.06 24.29 4.91
N LEU A 160 -30.42 23.30 5.54
CA LEU A 160 -30.69 22.90 6.93
C LEU A 160 -30.31 23.99 7.94
N SER A 161 -29.34 24.85 7.61
CA SER A 161 -28.92 25.98 8.46
C SER A 161 -29.66 27.28 8.17
N GLY A 162 -30.62 27.29 7.23
CA GLY A 162 -31.29 28.52 6.81
C GLY A 162 -30.34 29.53 6.14
N GLY A 163 -29.31 29.04 5.45
CA GLY A 163 -28.33 29.83 4.71
C GLY A 163 -27.06 30.19 5.49
N ARG A 164 -26.97 29.87 6.78
CA ARG A 164 -25.81 30.24 7.62
C ARG A 164 -24.55 29.45 7.31
N VAL A 165 -24.69 28.19 6.89
CA VAL A 165 -23.58 27.34 6.43
C VAL A 165 -23.58 27.31 4.90
N TYR A 166 -22.87 28.23 4.28
CA TYR A 166 -22.66 28.25 2.83
C TYR A 166 -21.21 28.57 2.49
N TYR A 167 -20.69 27.94 1.44
CA TYR A 167 -19.31 28.13 0.99
C TYR A 167 -19.18 27.93 -0.52
N LYS A 168 -18.29 28.70 -1.14
CA LYS A 168 -17.88 28.44 -2.52
C LYS A 168 -17.03 27.17 -2.53
N LEU A 169 -17.47 26.16 -3.26
CA LEU A 169 -16.81 24.87 -3.32
C LEU A 169 -15.97 24.76 -4.60
N PRO A 170 -14.65 24.52 -4.51
CA PRO A 170 -13.83 24.16 -5.66
C PRO A 170 -14.29 22.83 -6.27
N ALA A 171 -14.36 22.75 -7.59
CA ALA A 171 -14.76 21.57 -8.35
C ALA A 171 -13.73 21.25 -9.45
N GLY A 172 -13.95 20.15 -10.17
CA GLY A 172 -13.03 19.55 -11.13
C GLY A 172 -12.55 18.15 -10.72
N ARG A 173 -13.26 17.47 -9.82
CA ARG A 173 -12.93 16.10 -9.38
C ARG A 173 -13.34 15.10 -10.45
N PHE A 174 -12.60 14.01 -10.58
CA PHE A 174 -13.02 12.84 -11.35
C PHE A 174 -13.55 11.75 -10.43
N ASP A 175 -14.40 10.89 -11.00
CA ASP A 175 -14.95 9.74 -10.33
C ASP A 175 -13.90 8.64 -10.15
N GLY A 176 -13.85 8.04 -8.96
CA GLY A 176 -13.01 6.90 -8.63
C GLY A 176 -13.50 5.62 -9.32
N ARG A 177 -12.53 4.76 -9.67
CA ARG A 177 -12.78 3.45 -10.30
C ARG A 177 -12.60 2.28 -9.32
N VAL A 178 -12.22 2.56 -8.08
CA VAL A 178 -12.01 1.58 -7.01
C VAL A 178 -13.05 1.85 -5.94
N SER A 179 -13.69 0.80 -5.43
CA SER A 179 -14.69 0.88 -4.37
C SER A 179 -14.74 -0.47 -3.68
N LEU A 180 -14.42 -0.51 -2.38
CA LEU A 180 -14.27 -1.75 -1.62
C LEU A 180 -14.93 -1.62 -0.24
N ASP A 181 -15.72 -2.62 0.14
CA ASP A 181 -16.47 -2.65 1.39
C ASP A 181 -15.56 -2.63 2.64
N ASN A 182 -14.47 -3.40 2.63
CA ASN A 182 -13.57 -3.58 3.77
C ASN A 182 -12.78 -2.32 4.15
N GLU A 183 -12.61 -1.38 3.22
CA GLU A 183 -11.92 -0.11 3.49
C GLU A 183 -12.74 0.80 4.41
N THR A 184 -14.06 0.62 4.44
CA THR A 184 -14.96 1.43 5.29
C THR A 184 -14.62 1.29 6.78
N LEU A 185 -14.32 0.08 7.27
CA LEU A 185 -13.95 -0.15 8.67
C LEU A 185 -12.51 0.28 8.98
N ALA A 186 -11.65 0.34 7.95
CA ALA A 186 -10.27 0.77 8.11
C ALA A 186 -10.15 2.29 8.27
N PHE A 187 -10.97 3.04 7.54
CA PHE A 187 -10.79 4.48 7.42
C PHE A 187 -11.91 5.34 8.04
N LEU A 188 -13.13 4.82 8.19
CA LEU A 188 -14.20 5.58 8.83
C LEU A 188 -14.12 5.47 10.37
N PRO A 189 -14.19 6.59 11.11
CA PRO A 189 -14.22 6.54 12.56
C PRO A 189 -15.57 5.96 13.04
N PRO A 190 -15.58 4.84 13.80
CA PRO A 190 -16.80 4.30 14.40
C PRO A 190 -17.24 5.14 15.62
N PRO A 191 -18.52 5.03 16.02
CA PRO A 191 -19.10 5.79 17.14
C PRO A 191 -18.49 5.45 18.51
N SER A 192 -17.71 4.37 18.60
CA SER A 192 -17.04 3.89 19.81
C SER A 192 -15.65 4.47 20.03
N PHE A 193 -15.11 5.26 19.09
CA PHE A 193 -13.75 5.79 19.23
C PHE A 193 -13.62 6.74 20.42
N ASN A 194 -12.50 6.60 21.14
CA ASN A 194 -12.07 7.60 22.11
C ASN A 194 -11.35 8.77 21.42
N LEU A 195 -11.04 9.82 22.18
CA LEU A 195 -10.48 11.04 21.62
C LEU A 195 -9.14 10.82 20.91
N SER A 196 -8.26 9.99 21.47
CA SER A 196 -6.95 9.70 20.86
C SER A 196 -7.11 9.05 19.48
N ARG A 197 -8.01 8.06 19.36
CA ARG A 197 -8.30 7.41 18.07
C ARG A 197 -8.95 8.34 17.06
N LEU A 198 -9.85 9.23 17.51
CA LEU A 198 -10.44 10.26 16.64
C LEU A 198 -9.36 11.22 16.09
N VAL A 199 -8.46 11.68 16.95
CA VAL A 199 -7.36 12.57 16.55
C VAL A 199 -6.44 11.87 15.55
N ALA A 200 -6.03 10.63 15.82
CA ALA A 200 -5.20 9.85 14.90
C ALA A 200 -5.89 9.64 13.55
N ASN A 201 -7.18 9.27 13.54
CA ASN A 201 -7.94 9.05 12.31
C ASN A 201 -8.05 10.31 11.44
N PHE A 202 -8.30 11.48 12.03
CA PHE A 202 -8.34 12.74 11.29
C PHE A 202 -6.95 13.18 10.82
N GLN A 203 -5.91 12.96 11.62
CA GLN A 203 -4.53 13.28 11.25
C GLN A 203 -4.05 12.47 10.05
N LEU A 204 -4.49 11.21 9.90
CA LEU A 204 -4.21 10.40 8.71
C LEU A 204 -4.75 11.04 7.42
N LYS A 205 -5.78 11.88 7.53
CA LYS A 205 -6.35 12.64 6.41
C LYS A 205 -5.85 14.09 6.36
N GLY A 206 -4.78 14.44 7.07
CA GLY A 206 -4.26 15.82 7.14
C GLY A 206 -5.24 16.82 7.77
N LEU A 207 -6.22 16.32 8.53
CA LEU A 207 -7.19 17.11 9.27
C LEU A 207 -6.74 17.22 10.73
N GLY A 208 -6.74 18.44 11.26
CA GLY A 208 -6.27 18.72 12.62
C GLY A 208 -7.36 18.55 13.67
N VAL A 209 -7.00 18.74 14.94
CA VAL A 209 -7.94 18.68 16.08
C VAL A 209 -9.09 19.69 15.93
N ASP A 210 -8.86 20.86 15.34
CA ASP A 210 -9.95 21.82 15.08
C ASP A 210 -10.93 21.29 14.02
N ASP A 211 -10.43 20.64 12.96
CA ASP A 211 -11.27 20.03 11.93
C ASP A 211 -12.11 18.88 12.50
N LEU A 212 -11.53 18.04 13.36
CA LEU A 212 -12.24 16.99 14.09
C LEU A 212 -13.42 17.56 14.90
N VAL A 213 -13.17 18.52 15.78
CA VAL A 213 -14.21 19.08 16.66
C VAL A 213 -15.28 19.80 15.82
N VAL A 214 -14.88 20.50 14.75
CA VAL A 214 -15.79 21.25 13.87
C VAL A 214 -16.67 20.31 13.04
N LEU A 215 -16.09 19.32 12.38
CA LEU A 215 -16.83 18.37 11.52
C LEU A 215 -17.75 17.47 12.34
N SER A 216 -17.40 17.16 13.59
CA SER A 216 -18.32 16.46 14.52
C SER A 216 -19.63 17.22 14.75
N GLY A 217 -19.64 18.54 14.56
CA GLY A 217 -20.87 19.36 14.62
C GLY A 217 -21.94 18.96 13.59
N ALA A 218 -21.60 18.20 12.55
CA ALA A 218 -22.57 17.64 11.63
C ALA A 218 -23.59 16.71 12.33
N HIS A 219 -23.25 16.13 13.49
CA HIS A 219 -24.16 15.30 14.29
C HIS A 219 -25.32 16.09 14.92
N THR A 220 -25.40 17.42 14.73
CA THR A 220 -26.55 18.25 15.12
C THR A 220 -27.83 17.92 14.33
N VAL A 221 -27.72 17.20 13.21
CA VAL A 221 -28.87 16.87 12.35
C VAL A 221 -28.82 15.41 11.90
N GLY A 222 -29.99 14.76 11.91
CA GLY A 222 -30.13 13.38 11.46
C GLY A 222 -30.45 12.41 12.59
N ARG A 223 -30.27 11.13 12.29
CA ARG A 223 -30.69 10.02 13.17
C ARG A 223 -29.59 8.97 13.24
N SER A 224 -29.60 8.17 14.30
CA SER A 224 -28.72 7.02 14.48
C SER A 224 -29.53 5.78 14.80
N HIS A 225 -29.06 4.64 14.31
CA HIS A 225 -29.51 3.34 14.79
C HIS A 225 -29.09 3.12 16.25
N CYS A 226 -29.93 2.44 17.03
CA CYS A 226 -29.67 2.09 18.43
C CYS A 226 -28.43 1.20 18.59
N SER A 227 -28.18 0.29 17.65
CA SER A 227 -27.00 -0.60 17.63
C SER A 227 -25.66 0.14 17.68
N SER A 228 -25.64 1.42 17.30
CA SER A 228 -24.42 2.23 17.29
C SER A 228 -23.96 2.69 18.67
N PHE A 229 -24.81 2.66 19.70
CA PHE A 229 -24.47 3.20 21.02
C PHE A 229 -25.03 2.43 22.23
N VAL A 230 -26.08 1.60 22.09
CA VAL A 230 -26.72 0.94 23.25
C VAL A 230 -25.71 0.21 24.13
N SER A 231 -24.89 -0.69 23.57
CA SER A 231 -23.94 -1.50 24.36
C SER A 231 -22.85 -0.70 25.05
N ASN A 232 -22.50 0.47 24.52
CA ASN A 232 -21.31 1.22 24.94
C ASN A 232 -21.64 2.51 25.70
N ARG A 233 -22.92 2.94 25.71
CA ARG A 233 -23.36 4.17 26.36
C ARG A 233 -24.53 3.96 27.32
N ILE A 234 -25.51 3.13 26.95
CA ILE A 234 -26.72 2.91 27.76
C ILE A 234 -26.50 1.76 28.74
N ASP A 235 -26.00 0.63 28.23
CA ASP A 235 -25.79 -0.60 29.00
C ASP A 235 -24.31 -0.84 29.34
N SER A 236 -23.51 0.22 29.35
CA SER A 236 -22.08 0.13 29.65
C SER A 236 -21.81 -0.17 31.13
N THR A 237 -20.74 -0.93 31.39
CA THR A 237 -20.22 -1.16 32.74
C THR A 237 -18.73 -0.78 32.79
N PRO A 238 -18.31 0.21 33.59
CA PRO A 238 -19.15 1.07 34.44
C PRO A 238 -20.13 1.96 33.63
N PRO A 239 -21.17 2.54 34.27
CA PRO A 239 -22.11 3.43 33.61
C PRO A 239 -21.38 4.58 32.90
N SER A 240 -21.85 4.94 31.71
CA SER A 240 -21.23 6.01 30.92
C SER A 240 -21.52 7.39 31.51
N ASP A 241 -20.87 8.42 30.94
CA ASP A 241 -21.07 9.81 31.28
C ASP A 241 -22.39 10.41 30.75
N MET A 242 -23.24 9.61 30.10
CA MET A 242 -24.50 10.07 29.50
C MET A 242 -25.45 10.63 30.55
N ASN A 243 -26.14 11.73 30.20
CA ASN A 243 -27.16 12.30 31.05
C ASN A 243 -28.23 11.25 31.43
N PRO A 244 -28.50 11.01 32.73
CA PRO A 244 -29.43 9.98 33.17
C PRO A 244 -30.86 10.14 32.61
N ALA A 245 -31.33 11.37 32.40
CA ALA A 245 -32.66 11.62 31.83
C ALA A 245 -32.70 11.22 30.34
N LEU A 246 -31.67 11.54 29.56
CA LEU A 246 -31.56 11.07 28.18
C LEU A 246 -31.44 9.55 28.12
N ALA A 247 -30.63 8.95 28.99
CA ALA A 247 -30.49 7.50 29.06
C ALA A 247 -31.83 6.80 29.35
N ALA A 248 -32.67 7.37 30.23
CA ALA A 248 -34.01 6.85 30.51
C ALA A 248 -34.93 6.91 29.28
N VAL A 249 -34.91 8.01 28.53
CA VAL A 249 -35.66 8.14 27.27
C VAL A 249 -35.18 7.11 26.25
N LEU A 250 -33.87 7.01 26.02
CA LEU A 250 -33.32 6.08 25.03
C LEU A 250 -33.57 4.61 25.39
N LYS A 251 -33.62 4.24 26.69
CA LYS A 251 -34.02 2.90 27.13
C LYS A 251 -35.47 2.55 26.79
N SER A 252 -36.34 3.55 26.60
CA SER A 252 -37.73 3.33 26.17
C SER A 252 -37.88 3.23 24.65
N GLU A 253 -36.94 3.82 23.89
CA GLU A 253 -36.98 3.85 22.41
C GLU A 253 -36.12 2.76 21.76
N CYS A 254 -35.06 2.33 22.44
CA CYS A 254 -34.12 1.32 21.97
C CYS A 254 -34.32 -0.02 22.69
N PRO A 255 -34.30 -1.16 21.98
CA PRO A 255 -34.22 -2.46 22.62
C PRO A 255 -32.86 -2.62 23.31
N ALA A 256 -32.79 -3.45 24.36
CA ALA A 256 -31.52 -3.72 25.09
C ALA A 256 -30.47 -4.41 24.22
N ASN A 257 -30.90 -5.24 23.26
CA ASN A 257 -30.02 -5.95 22.33
C ASN A 257 -30.46 -5.69 20.88
N PRO A 258 -30.23 -4.47 20.36
CA PRO A 258 -30.56 -4.13 18.98
C PRO A 258 -29.76 -5.00 18.02
N ASN A 259 -30.42 -5.48 16.97
CA ASN A 259 -29.81 -6.29 15.91
C ASN A 259 -30.42 -5.91 14.56
N PHE A 260 -29.91 -6.44 13.45
CA PHE A 260 -30.34 -6.04 12.11
C PHE A 260 -31.86 -6.10 11.86
N THR A 261 -32.61 -6.96 12.56
CA THR A 261 -34.07 -7.09 12.43
C THR A 261 -34.87 -6.22 13.41
N ASN A 262 -34.22 -5.64 14.41
CA ASN A 262 -34.82 -4.84 15.47
C ASN A 262 -33.86 -3.72 15.92
N ASP A 263 -33.59 -2.78 15.02
CA ASP A 263 -32.66 -1.67 15.26
C ASP A 263 -33.30 -0.33 14.87
N PRO A 264 -34.19 0.22 15.72
CA PRO A 264 -34.84 1.48 15.43
C PRO A 264 -33.86 2.65 15.39
N THR A 265 -34.31 3.78 14.82
CA THR A 265 -33.50 5.00 14.76
C THR A 265 -34.05 6.09 15.67
N VAL A 266 -33.15 6.77 16.38
CA VAL A 266 -33.44 7.92 17.25
C VAL A 266 -32.76 9.18 16.71
N VAL A 267 -33.22 10.36 17.11
CA VAL A 267 -32.61 11.64 16.70
C VAL A 267 -31.26 11.84 17.40
N GLN A 268 -30.26 12.35 16.67
CA GLN A 268 -28.94 12.65 17.26
C GLN A 268 -28.95 13.94 18.10
N ASP A 269 -29.82 14.89 17.72
CA ASP A 269 -30.06 16.13 18.45
C ASP A 269 -31.50 16.14 18.97
N VAL A 270 -31.66 16.02 20.29
CA VAL A 270 -32.97 15.96 20.95
C VAL A 270 -33.67 17.33 21.08
N VAL A 271 -32.99 18.42 20.70
CA VAL A 271 -33.51 19.79 20.83
C VAL A 271 -33.85 20.37 19.46
N THR A 272 -32.95 20.27 18.48
CA THR A 272 -33.14 20.84 17.12
C THR A 272 -32.92 19.83 16.00
N ALA A 273 -33.41 18.59 16.15
CA ALA A 273 -33.24 17.42 15.27
C ALA A 273 -33.23 17.64 13.72
N ASN A 274 -33.93 18.66 13.22
CA ASN A 274 -34.09 18.97 11.80
C ASN A 274 -33.39 20.26 11.33
N ARG A 275 -32.55 20.88 12.17
CA ARG A 275 -31.82 22.10 11.85
C ARG A 275 -30.32 21.89 12.01
N MET A 276 -29.57 22.49 11.10
CA MET A 276 -28.11 22.53 11.20
C MET A 276 -27.68 23.79 11.94
N ASP A 277 -27.42 23.66 13.24
CA ASP A 277 -26.99 24.75 14.11
C ASP A 277 -25.95 24.25 15.13
N ASN A 278 -25.60 25.06 16.12
CA ASN A 278 -24.59 24.72 17.11
C ASN A 278 -25.14 23.96 18.34
N GLN A 279 -26.38 23.47 18.28
CA GLN A 279 -27.02 22.77 19.39
C GLN A 279 -26.30 21.46 19.75
N TYR A 280 -25.68 20.78 18.78
CA TYR A 280 -24.75 19.67 19.04
C TYR A 280 -23.75 19.95 20.17
N TYR A 281 -23.08 21.12 20.17
CA TYR A 281 -22.07 21.41 21.19
C TYR A 281 -22.68 21.67 22.57
N LYS A 282 -23.89 22.23 22.64
CA LYS A 282 -24.64 22.38 23.90
C LYS A 282 -25.05 21.00 24.43
N ASN A 283 -25.42 20.09 23.53
CA ASN A 283 -25.73 18.71 23.87
C ASN A 283 -24.48 17.97 24.37
N VAL A 284 -23.31 18.13 23.74
CA VAL A 284 -22.03 17.57 24.22
C VAL A 284 -21.75 18.06 25.64
N LEU A 285 -21.81 19.38 25.90
CA LEU A 285 -21.58 19.97 27.23
C LEU A 285 -22.57 19.47 28.30
N SER A 286 -23.79 19.12 27.89
CA SER A 286 -24.85 18.62 28.77
C SER A 286 -24.86 17.08 28.88
N HIS A 287 -23.86 16.41 28.27
CA HIS A 287 -23.79 14.96 28.12
C HIS A 287 -25.04 14.32 27.47
N ASN A 288 -25.73 15.09 26.63
CA ASN A 288 -26.92 14.69 25.87
C ASN A 288 -26.56 14.23 24.44
N VAL A 289 -25.55 13.37 24.29
CA VAL A 289 -25.07 12.88 22.98
C VAL A 289 -25.06 11.36 22.92
N LEU A 290 -25.34 10.82 21.73
CA LEU A 290 -25.49 9.37 21.54
C LEU A 290 -24.16 8.61 21.56
N PHE A 291 -23.09 9.13 20.94
CA PHE A 291 -21.88 8.33 20.69
C PHE A 291 -20.76 8.55 21.71
N VAL A 292 -19.94 7.50 21.94
CA VAL A 292 -18.70 7.61 22.73
C VAL A 292 -17.78 8.64 22.10
N SER A 293 -17.71 8.67 20.77
CA SER A 293 -16.90 9.63 20.01
C SER A 293 -17.24 11.09 20.30
N ASP A 294 -18.52 11.39 20.51
CA ASP A 294 -18.98 12.76 20.77
C ASP A 294 -18.67 13.16 22.22
N ALA A 295 -18.97 12.29 23.17
CA ALA A 295 -18.64 12.47 24.59
C ALA A 295 -17.13 12.60 24.82
N ALA A 296 -16.33 11.85 24.04
CA ALA A 296 -14.88 11.89 24.10
C ALA A 296 -14.29 13.29 23.84
N LEU A 297 -15.02 14.18 23.15
CA LEU A 297 -14.56 15.56 22.91
C LEU A 297 -14.40 16.38 24.21
N LEU A 298 -14.99 15.96 25.33
CA LEU A 298 -14.80 16.60 26.64
C LEU A 298 -13.62 16.04 27.44
N THR A 299 -13.00 14.95 27.00
CA THR A 299 -11.94 14.25 27.76
C THR A 299 -10.58 14.98 27.75
N SER A 300 -10.40 15.96 26.87
CA SER A 300 -9.22 16.84 26.85
C SER A 300 -9.62 18.30 27.03
N ARG A 301 -8.83 19.04 27.82
CA ARG A 301 -9.00 20.50 27.98
C ARG A 301 -8.99 21.25 26.65
N GLN A 302 -8.18 20.79 25.69
CA GLN A 302 -8.06 21.43 24.38
C GLN A 302 -9.35 21.30 23.55
N THR A 303 -9.91 20.10 23.47
CA THR A 303 -11.14 19.86 22.70
C THR A 303 -12.37 20.37 23.44
N ALA A 304 -12.42 20.25 24.77
CA ALA A 304 -13.49 20.82 25.59
C ALA A 304 -13.59 22.34 25.42
N LYS A 305 -12.44 23.05 25.36
CA LYS A 305 -12.41 24.49 25.06
C LYS A 305 -13.02 24.79 23.68
N LYS A 306 -12.68 24.01 22.66
CA LYS A 306 -13.23 24.19 21.30
C LYS A 306 -14.74 23.90 21.23
N VAL A 307 -15.21 22.88 21.96
CA VAL A 307 -16.63 22.56 22.13
C VAL A 307 -17.36 23.75 22.75
N ALA A 308 -16.84 24.29 23.87
CA ALA A 308 -17.42 25.46 24.54
C ALA A 308 -17.48 26.69 23.62
N GLU A 309 -16.38 26.99 22.92
CA GLU A 309 -16.33 28.10 21.95
C GLU A 309 -17.37 27.95 20.83
N ASN A 310 -17.55 26.75 20.29
CA ASN A 310 -18.53 26.49 19.24
C ASN A 310 -19.99 26.53 19.78
N ALA A 311 -20.20 26.25 21.06
CA ALA A 311 -21.52 26.32 21.71
C ALA A 311 -22.00 27.76 21.99
N VAL A 312 -21.08 28.66 22.36
CA VAL A 312 -21.45 29.99 22.88
C VAL A 312 -21.19 31.14 21.93
N VAL A 313 -20.20 31.05 21.04
CA VAL A 313 -19.85 32.17 20.15
C VAL A 313 -20.74 32.16 18.91
N PRO A 314 -21.59 33.19 18.69
CA PRO A 314 -22.51 33.21 17.57
C PRO A 314 -21.81 33.09 16.22
N ASN A 315 -22.34 32.27 15.30
CA ASN A 315 -21.86 32.04 13.93
C ASN A 315 -20.42 31.47 13.79
N ARG A 316 -19.72 31.20 14.89
CA ARG A 316 -18.32 30.73 14.86
C ARG A 316 -18.22 29.33 14.28
N TRP A 317 -19.10 28.44 14.74
CA TRP A 317 -19.10 27.07 14.25
C TRP A 317 -19.45 27.00 12.77
N GLU A 318 -20.49 27.71 12.33
CA GLU A 318 -20.94 27.71 10.94
C GLU A 318 -19.82 28.14 9.98
N ALA A 319 -19.08 29.19 10.35
CA ALA A 319 -17.94 29.67 9.57
C ALA A 319 -16.77 28.68 9.55
N LYS A 320 -16.49 27.99 10.66
CA LYS A 320 -15.46 26.95 10.73
C LYS A 320 -15.86 25.70 9.95
N PHE A 321 -17.12 25.28 10.07
CA PHE A 321 -17.67 24.12 9.39
C PHE A 321 -17.58 24.29 7.86
N ALA A 322 -17.96 25.47 7.37
CA ALA A 322 -17.80 25.83 5.96
C ALA A 322 -16.34 25.67 5.46
N LYS A 323 -15.35 26.11 6.25
CA LYS A 323 -13.91 25.96 5.91
C LYS A 323 -13.46 24.51 5.98
N ALA A 324 -13.89 23.77 7.01
CA ALA A 324 -13.53 22.37 7.20
C ALA A 324 -14.09 21.48 6.08
N MET A 325 -15.32 21.72 5.62
CA MET A 325 -15.89 21.03 4.47
C MET A 325 -15.12 21.31 3.18
N VAL A 326 -14.70 22.56 2.94
CA VAL A 326 -13.83 22.87 1.79
C VAL A 326 -12.48 22.16 1.91
N LYS A 327 -11.90 22.07 3.11
CA LYS A 327 -10.65 21.35 3.35
C LYS A 327 -10.81 19.84 3.10
N MET A 328 -11.83 19.22 3.69
CA MET A 328 -12.17 17.81 3.52
C MET A 328 -12.45 17.48 2.05
N SER A 329 -13.10 18.36 1.29
CA SER A 329 -13.39 18.13 -0.13
C SER A 329 -12.14 17.99 -1.02
N ARG A 330 -10.94 18.24 -0.49
CA ARG A 330 -9.66 18.13 -1.24
C ARG A 330 -8.92 16.83 -0.96
N LEU A 331 -9.49 15.92 -0.18
CA LEU A 331 -8.86 14.64 0.13
C LEU A 331 -8.80 13.74 -1.10
N ASP A 332 -7.58 13.30 -1.42
CA ASP A 332 -7.23 12.23 -2.36
C ASP A 332 -7.99 12.28 -3.71
N ILE A 333 -8.15 13.48 -4.26
CA ILE A 333 -8.95 13.75 -5.46
C ILE A 333 -8.42 13.01 -6.69
N LYS A 334 -9.35 12.50 -7.52
CA LYS A 334 -8.99 11.91 -8.81
C LYS A 334 -8.99 12.95 -9.92
N THR A 335 -8.28 12.61 -10.99
CA THR A 335 -8.02 13.42 -12.18
C THR A 335 -8.43 12.65 -13.43
N ALA A 336 -8.32 13.26 -14.61
CA ALA A 336 -8.52 12.54 -15.86
C ALA A 336 -7.56 11.34 -16.03
N ALA A 337 -6.39 11.36 -15.39
CA ALA A 337 -5.40 10.29 -15.50
C ALA A 337 -5.78 9.03 -14.71
N ASN A 338 -6.49 9.17 -13.60
CA ASN A 338 -6.77 8.08 -12.65
C ASN A 338 -8.24 7.99 -12.21
N GLY A 339 -9.12 8.71 -12.89
CA GLY A 339 -10.56 8.72 -12.66
C GLY A 339 -11.34 8.81 -13.96
N GLU A 340 -12.67 8.92 -13.86
CA GLU A 340 -13.56 9.02 -15.01
C GLU A 340 -14.68 10.04 -14.78
N ILE A 341 -15.53 10.27 -15.79
CA ILE A 341 -16.80 10.97 -15.62
C ILE A 341 -17.90 9.98 -15.96
N ARG A 342 -18.57 9.45 -14.94
CA ARG A 342 -19.66 8.50 -15.12
C ARG A 342 -20.92 9.24 -15.54
N LYS A 343 -21.67 8.70 -16.51
CA LYS A 343 -23.03 9.21 -16.84
C LYS A 343 -24.07 8.74 -15.83
N ASN A 344 -23.81 7.60 -15.18
CA ASN A 344 -24.65 7.05 -14.12
C ASN A 344 -23.75 6.79 -12.91
N CYS A 345 -24.02 7.45 -11.79
CA CYS A 345 -23.18 7.36 -10.59
C CYS A 345 -23.13 5.97 -9.95
N ARG A 346 -24.05 5.07 -10.34
CA ARG A 346 -24.10 3.69 -9.88
C ARG A 346 -23.14 2.75 -10.61
N LYS A 347 -22.61 3.15 -11.75
CA LYS A 347 -21.90 2.26 -12.68
C LYS A 347 -20.63 2.92 -13.19
N MET A 348 -19.56 2.15 -13.29
CA MET A 348 -18.38 2.59 -14.04
C MET A 348 -18.76 2.89 -15.49
N ALA A 349 -18.11 3.87 -16.14
CA ALA A 349 -18.38 4.12 -17.54
C ALA A 349 -17.95 2.89 -18.36
N ARG A 350 -18.82 2.43 -19.26
CA ARG A 350 -18.42 1.44 -20.26
C ARG A 350 -17.33 2.10 -21.12
N LEU A 351 -16.16 1.47 -21.24
CA LEU A 351 -15.08 1.85 -22.16
C LEU A 351 -15.57 1.78 -23.63
N LEU A 352 -16.39 2.75 -24.02
CA LEU A 352 -16.79 3.06 -25.40
C LEU A 352 -16.06 4.34 -25.78
N GLY A 353 -14.75 4.27 -26.05
CA GLY A 353 -14.03 5.49 -26.44
C GLY A 353 -12.51 5.46 -26.35
N VAL A 354 -11.85 4.62 -27.16
CA VAL A 354 -10.47 4.89 -27.64
C VAL A 354 -10.46 5.15 -29.16
N LEU A 355 -11.62 5.16 -29.83
CA LEU A 355 -11.71 5.27 -31.29
C LEU A 355 -11.90 6.71 -31.83
N MET A 356 -11.85 7.76 -30.99
CA MET A 356 -12.12 9.16 -31.42
C MET A 356 -10.95 10.15 -31.28
N MET A 357 -9.70 9.67 -31.23
CA MET A 357 -8.49 10.52 -31.29
C MET A 357 -7.61 10.27 -32.54
N LEU A 358 -8.07 9.45 -33.49
CA LEU A 358 -7.26 9.06 -34.67
C LEU A 358 -7.80 9.55 -36.03
N VAL A 359 -8.76 10.49 -36.04
CA VAL A 359 -9.33 11.04 -37.30
C VAL A 359 -9.02 12.53 -37.52
N ALA A 360 -8.25 13.18 -36.64
CA ALA A 360 -7.94 14.61 -36.77
C ALA A 360 -6.48 14.94 -37.16
N MET A 361 -5.75 14.01 -37.79
CA MET A 361 -4.36 14.24 -38.28
C MET A 361 -4.10 13.62 -39.66
N LEU A 362 -5.14 13.43 -40.48
CA LEU A 362 -4.97 13.05 -41.89
C LEU A 362 -5.34 14.24 -42.78
N GLY A 363 -4.33 15.05 -43.08
CA GLY A 363 -4.44 16.14 -44.04
C GLY A 363 -3.13 16.87 -44.29
N GLY A 364 -2.31 16.35 -45.22
CA GLY A 364 -1.53 17.22 -46.12
C GLY A 364 0.01 17.15 -46.06
N ALA A 365 0.57 16.59 -47.15
CA ALA A 365 1.78 17.02 -47.87
C ALA A 365 3.19 16.59 -47.40
N THR A 366 3.67 15.52 -48.05
CA THR A 366 4.96 15.28 -48.72
C THR A 366 6.12 16.31 -48.59
N THR A 367 7.34 15.83 -48.29
CA THR A 367 8.57 15.88 -49.14
C THR A 367 9.73 15.09 -48.50
N ALA A 368 10.76 14.79 -49.31
CA ALA A 368 11.68 13.65 -49.27
C ALA A 368 13.00 13.79 -48.45
N ALA A 369 13.70 12.64 -48.36
CA ALA A 369 14.93 12.23 -47.65
C ALA A 369 16.22 13.09 -47.85
N SER A 370 17.21 13.11 -46.93
CA SER A 370 18.30 12.10 -46.76
C SER A 370 19.23 12.39 -45.53
N PRO A 371 20.13 11.47 -45.08
CA PRO A 371 20.68 11.38 -43.71
C PRO A 371 22.24 11.69 -43.58
N PRO A 372 23.01 11.28 -42.53
CA PRO A 372 23.84 12.12 -41.62
C PRO A 372 25.39 11.89 -41.74
N PRO A 373 26.32 12.49 -40.93
CA PRO A 373 26.87 11.86 -39.68
C PRO A 373 27.58 12.85 -38.67
N PRO A 374 28.39 12.44 -37.64
CA PRO A 374 28.15 11.51 -36.53
C PRO A 374 28.55 12.02 -35.09
N THR A 375 28.00 11.33 -34.08
CA THR A 375 28.52 11.00 -32.72
C THR A 375 28.84 12.06 -31.64
N GLN A 376 28.13 11.95 -30.50
CA GLN A 376 28.63 11.23 -29.32
C GLN A 376 27.48 10.65 -28.47
N THR A 377 27.62 9.38 -28.12
CA THR A 377 26.61 8.43 -27.64
C THR A 377 26.74 8.16 -26.14
N LEU A 378 25.66 8.35 -25.38
CA LEU A 378 25.45 7.64 -24.11
C LEU A 378 24.83 6.28 -24.44
N THR A 379 25.48 5.20 -24.00
CA THR A 379 25.20 3.83 -24.45
C THR A 379 23.88 3.29 -23.91
N ALA A 380 22.92 3.14 -24.81
CA ALA A 380 21.70 2.35 -24.62
C ALA A 380 22.02 0.86 -24.38
N GLY A 381 21.31 0.21 -23.46
CA GLY A 381 21.25 -1.25 -23.43
C GLY A 381 20.58 -1.79 -24.71
N PRO A 382 20.97 -2.97 -25.22
CA PRO A 382 20.42 -3.49 -26.47
C PRO A 382 18.95 -3.96 -26.30
N PRO A 383 18.12 -3.89 -27.36
CA PRO A 383 16.78 -4.47 -27.39
C PRO A 383 16.82 -6.00 -27.17
N LEU A 384 15.66 -6.62 -26.89
CA LEU A 384 15.56 -8.07 -26.76
C LEU A 384 16.23 -8.77 -27.95
N ARG A 385 17.11 -9.73 -27.66
CA ARG A 385 17.90 -10.41 -28.69
C ARG A 385 18.07 -11.89 -28.41
N PHE A 386 18.23 -12.66 -29.48
CA PHE A 386 18.54 -14.08 -29.36
C PHE A 386 19.95 -14.29 -28.81
N GLY A 387 20.12 -15.27 -27.92
CA GLY A 387 21.41 -15.56 -27.30
C GLY A 387 21.90 -14.43 -26.40
N PHE A 388 20.98 -13.67 -25.79
CA PHE A 388 21.30 -12.56 -24.89
C PHE A 388 22.33 -12.94 -23.82
N TYR A 389 22.18 -14.14 -23.25
CA TYR A 389 23.05 -14.68 -22.19
C TYR A 389 24.26 -15.46 -22.71
N LYS A 390 24.50 -15.54 -24.03
CA LYS A 390 25.54 -16.42 -24.62
C LYS A 390 26.93 -16.22 -24.01
N ASN A 391 27.27 -14.99 -23.62
CA ASN A 391 28.57 -14.65 -23.05
C ASN A 391 28.54 -14.42 -21.53
N SER A 392 27.41 -13.98 -20.97
CA SER A 392 27.28 -13.64 -19.55
C SER A 392 26.79 -14.80 -18.68
N CYS A 393 25.94 -15.66 -19.21
CA CYS A 393 25.52 -16.91 -18.58
C CYS A 393 25.23 -17.96 -19.66
N PRO A 394 26.26 -18.59 -20.25
CA PRO A 394 26.11 -19.47 -21.41
C PRO A 394 25.17 -20.66 -21.18
N ARG A 395 25.01 -21.08 -19.92
CA ARG A 395 24.13 -22.18 -19.51
C ARG A 395 22.71 -21.75 -19.13
N ALA A 396 22.37 -20.46 -19.23
CA ALA A 396 21.10 -19.94 -18.70
C ALA A 396 19.87 -20.70 -19.23
N GLU A 397 19.73 -20.79 -20.55
CA GLU A 397 18.58 -21.47 -21.17
C GLU A 397 18.55 -22.98 -20.88
N VAL A 398 19.72 -23.61 -20.70
CA VAL A 398 19.82 -25.05 -20.38
C VAL A 398 19.40 -25.32 -18.94
N ILE A 399 19.82 -24.48 -17.98
CA ILE A 399 19.44 -24.63 -16.57
C ILE A 399 17.93 -24.48 -16.40
N VAL A 400 17.30 -23.49 -17.07
CA VAL A 400 15.84 -23.35 -17.05
C VAL A 400 15.17 -24.57 -17.68
N ARG A 401 15.67 -25.03 -18.83
CA ARG A 401 15.17 -26.22 -19.53
C ARG A 401 15.20 -27.46 -18.64
N GLU A 402 16.27 -27.68 -17.88
CA GLU A 402 16.43 -28.82 -16.96
C GLU A 402 15.41 -28.76 -15.81
N ALA A 403 15.23 -27.59 -15.17
CA ALA A 403 14.23 -27.41 -14.12
C ALA A 403 12.80 -27.70 -14.62
N VAL A 404 12.47 -27.20 -15.81
CA VAL A 404 11.16 -27.39 -16.44
C VAL A 404 10.96 -28.85 -16.86
N TRP A 405 11.99 -29.52 -17.37
CA TRP A 405 11.95 -30.94 -17.70
C TRP A 405 11.61 -31.79 -16.47
N ASN A 406 12.33 -31.58 -15.37
CA ASN A 406 12.13 -32.32 -14.12
C ASN A 406 10.70 -32.15 -13.59
N ALA A 407 10.12 -30.94 -13.69
CA ALA A 407 8.75 -30.70 -13.27
C ALA A 407 7.71 -31.30 -14.23
N THR A 408 7.89 -31.10 -15.54
CA THR A 408 6.89 -31.44 -16.56
C THR A 408 6.79 -32.94 -16.82
N THR A 409 7.90 -33.67 -16.70
CA THR A 409 7.91 -35.14 -16.86
C THR A 409 7.21 -35.86 -15.72
N VAL A 410 7.27 -35.31 -14.51
CA VAL A 410 6.56 -35.84 -13.34
C VAL A 410 5.09 -35.41 -13.35
N ASN A 411 4.81 -34.15 -13.71
CA ASN A 411 3.48 -33.59 -13.69
C ASN A 411 3.25 -32.66 -14.90
N PRO A 412 2.54 -33.13 -15.95
CA PRO A 412 2.16 -32.29 -17.09
C PRO A 412 1.41 -31.02 -16.69
N GLY A 413 0.68 -31.06 -15.57
CA GLY A 413 -0.03 -29.93 -15.00
C GLY A 413 0.89 -28.79 -14.53
N ALA A 414 2.16 -29.07 -14.19
CA ALA A 414 3.17 -28.05 -13.90
C ALA A 414 3.56 -27.28 -15.18
N GLY A 415 3.78 -28.00 -16.28
CA GLY A 415 4.03 -27.39 -17.60
C GLY A 415 2.86 -26.52 -18.08
N ALA A 416 1.63 -26.99 -17.91
CA ALA A 416 0.43 -26.18 -18.19
C ALA A 416 0.37 -24.91 -17.32
N GLY A 417 0.78 -25.02 -16.04
CA GLY A 417 0.90 -23.89 -15.13
C GLY A 417 1.89 -22.83 -15.60
N LEU A 418 3.06 -23.25 -16.11
CA LEU A 418 4.09 -22.35 -16.63
C LEU A 418 3.65 -21.60 -17.90
N ILE A 419 2.98 -22.29 -18.83
CA ILE A 419 2.42 -21.64 -20.03
C ILE A 419 1.39 -20.58 -19.62
N ARG A 420 0.51 -20.91 -18.67
CA ARG A 420 -0.48 -19.98 -18.14
C ARG A 420 0.16 -18.81 -17.38
N MET A 421 1.19 -19.05 -16.57
CA MET A 421 1.91 -18.00 -15.86
C MET A 421 2.52 -16.97 -16.79
N ALA A 422 3.12 -17.41 -17.91
CA ALA A 422 3.66 -16.48 -18.90
C ALA A 422 2.57 -15.63 -19.58
N PHE A 423 1.38 -16.21 -19.85
CA PHE A 423 0.24 -15.42 -20.36
C PHE A 423 -0.23 -14.39 -19.33
N HIS A 424 -0.40 -14.82 -18.08
CA HIS A 424 -0.91 -13.97 -17.01
C HIS A 424 0.03 -12.79 -16.70
N ASP A 425 1.34 -13.06 -16.62
CA ASP A 425 2.37 -12.02 -16.47
C ASP A 425 2.30 -10.98 -17.60
N CYS A 426 2.35 -11.44 -18.86
CA CYS A 426 2.38 -10.58 -20.03
C CYS A 426 1.12 -9.70 -20.20
N PHE A 427 -0.04 -10.16 -19.77
CA PHE A 427 -1.31 -9.45 -20.02
C PHE A 427 -1.60 -8.38 -18.97
N VAL A 428 -0.99 -8.40 -17.79
CA VAL A 428 -1.26 -7.39 -16.75
C VAL A 428 -0.38 -6.16 -16.97
N GLN A 429 0.85 -6.15 -16.43
CA GLN A 429 1.81 -5.04 -16.53
C GLN A 429 2.85 -5.22 -17.64
N GLY A 430 2.83 -6.34 -18.35
CA GLY A 430 3.83 -6.70 -19.35
C GLY A 430 4.62 -7.93 -18.92
N CYS A 431 5.44 -8.49 -19.82
CA CYS A 431 6.20 -9.70 -19.52
C CYS A 431 7.41 -9.38 -18.63
N ASP A 432 7.17 -9.09 -17.35
CA ASP A 432 8.15 -8.54 -16.41
C ASP A 432 8.26 -9.31 -15.09
N ALA A 433 7.65 -10.49 -14.98
CA ALA A 433 7.61 -11.31 -13.76
C ALA A 433 7.03 -10.61 -12.52
N SER A 434 6.19 -9.58 -12.69
CA SER A 434 5.44 -8.95 -11.59
C SER A 434 4.44 -9.91 -10.95
N VAL A 435 3.95 -10.92 -11.69
CA VAL A 435 3.11 -12.00 -11.16
C VAL A 435 3.81 -12.86 -10.09
N LEU A 436 5.16 -12.84 -10.04
CA LEU A 436 5.95 -13.63 -9.10
C LEU A 436 6.13 -12.95 -7.74
N LEU A 437 5.73 -11.69 -7.57
CA LEU A 437 5.90 -10.99 -6.30
C LEU A 437 4.95 -11.55 -5.23
N ASP A 438 5.51 -11.93 -4.08
CA ASP A 438 4.72 -12.28 -2.90
C ASP A 438 4.16 -11.01 -2.24
N PRO A 439 3.03 -11.12 -1.51
CA PRO A 439 2.50 -9.98 -0.77
C PRO A 439 3.54 -9.48 0.24
N THR A 440 3.75 -8.17 0.24
CA THR A 440 4.60 -7.48 1.21
C THR A 440 3.77 -6.44 1.96
N PRO A 441 4.25 -5.87 3.08
CA PRO A 441 3.56 -4.75 3.70
C PRO A 441 3.41 -3.52 2.79
N ALA A 442 4.36 -3.27 1.88
CA ALA A 442 4.30 -2.18 0.90
C ALA A 442 3.34 -2.48 -0.26
N ASN A 443 3.12 -3.76 -0.54
CA ASN A 443 2.20 -4.25 -1.54
C ASN A 443 1.47 -5.50 -1.03
N PRO A 444 0.46 -5.34 -0.16
CA PRO A 444 -0.20 -6.48 0.49
C PRO A 444 -1.08 -7.28 -0.47
N ARG A 445 -1.30 -6.74 -1.68
CA ARG A 445 -2.19 -7.27 -2.71
C ARG A 445 -1.50 -7.19 -4.08
N PRO A 446 -0.46 -8.01 -4.30
CA PRO A 446 0.19 -8.11 -5.60
C PRO A 446 -0.68 -8.86 -6.59
N GLU A 447 -0.31 -8.80 -7.87
CA GLU A 447 -0.94 -9.54 -8.97
C GLU A 447 -1.11 -11.03 -8.65
N LYS A 448 -0.14 -11.62 -7.94
CA LYS A 448 -0.17 -13.03 -7.50
C LYS A 448 -1.45 -13.39 -6.73
N LEU A 449 -2.00 -12.45 -5.96
CA LEU A 449 -3.22 -12.66 -5.16
C LEU A 449 -4.51 -12.37 -5.93
N GLY A 450 -4.42 -11.90 -7.18
CA GLY A 450 -5.58 -11.57 -8.00
C GLY A 450 -6.52 -12.77 -8.17
N PRO A 451 -7.85 -12.57 -8.24
CA PRO A 451 -8.79 -13.70 -8.37
C PRO A 451 -8.52 -14.66 -9.55
N PRO A 452 -8.06 -14.19 -10.73
CA PRO A 452 -7.64 -15.09 -11.80
C PRO A 452 -6.35 -15.87 -11.50
N ASN A 453 -5.57 -15.48 -10.49
CA ASN A 453 -4.26 -16.03 -10.13
C ASN A 453 -4.29 -16.88 -8.86
N PHE A 454 -4.90 -16.40 -7.78
CA PHE A 454 -4.94 -17.11 -6.49
C PHE A 454 -6.28 -17.84 -6.28
N PRO A 455 -6.28 -19.13 -5.88
CA PRO A 455 -5.12 -20.00 -5.60
C PRO A 455 -4.68 -20.83 -6.83
N SER A 456 -5.22 -20.56 -8.03
CA SER A 456 -5.19 -21.52 -9.14
C SER A 456 -3.94 -21.48 -10.01
N LEU A 457 -3.16 -20.40 -10.01
CA LEU A 457 -1.90 -20.27 -10.73
C LEU A 457 -0.80 -21.07 -10.01
N ARG A 458 0.05 -21.76 -10.77
CA ARG A 458 1.01 -22.75 -10.23
C ARG A 458 2.26 -22.85 -11.10
N GLY A 459 3.29 -23.53 -10.62
CA GLY A 459 4.60 -23.62 -11.28
C GLY A 459 5.62 -22.61 -10.73
N PHE A 460 5.28 -21.88 -9.67
CA PHE A 460 6.18 -20.91 -9.03
C PHE A 460 7.44 -21.59 -8.48
N GLU A 461 7.30 -22.80 -7.95
CA GLU A 461 8.40 -23.64 -7.46
C GLU A 461 9.40 -24.03 -8.56
N VAL A 462 8.94 -24.18 -9.80
CA VAL A 462 9.82 -24.49 -10.93
C VAL A 462 10.66 -23.26 -11.31
N ILE A 463 10.04 -22.08 -11.27
CA ILE A 463 10.74 -20.81 -11.49
C ILE A 463 11.78 -20.57 -10.40
N ASP A 464 11.45 -20.85 -9.13
CA ASP A 464 12.40 -20.72 -8.02
C ASP A 464 13.57 -21.70 -8.15
N ALA A 465 13.30 -22.97 -8.51
CA ALA A 465 14.35 -23.97 -8.71
C ALA A 465 15.29 -23.57 -9.84
N ALA A 466 14.74 -23.11 -10.97
CA ALA A 466 15.52 -22.58 -12.08
C ALA A 466 16.35 -21.36 -11.64
N LYS A 467 15.73 -20.41 -10.91
CA LYS A 467 16.39 -19.21 -10.43
C LYS A 467 17.53 -19.54 -9.46
N ALA A 468 17.32 -20.45 -8.51
CA ALA A 468 18.34 -20.87 -7.57
C ALA A 468 19.55 -21.50 -8.28
N ALA A 469 19.31 -22.37 -9.26
CA ALA A 469 20.38 -22.97 -10.05
C ALA A 469 21.12 -21.94 -10.92
N LEU A 470 20.39 -20.97 -11.48
CA LEU A 470 20.98 -19.86 -12.23
C LEU A 470 21.83 -18.96 -11.34
N GLU A 471 21.36 -18.62 -10.14
CA GLU A 471 22.13 -17.80 -9.19
C GLU A 471 23.39 -18.51 -8.70
N GLN A 472 23.40 -19.85 -8.68
CA GLN A 472 24.63 -20.61 -8.41
C GLN A 472 25.60 -20.59 -9.60
N ALA A 473 25.10 -20.65 -10.83
CA ALA A 473 25.91 -20.71 -12.03
C ALA A 473 26.42 -19.34 -12.51
N CYS A 474 25.60 -18.30 -12.35
CA CYS A 474 25.82 -16.94 -12.85
C CYS A 474 25.03 -15.92 -12.00
N PRO A 475 25.49 -15.61 -10.78
CA PRO A 475 24.79 -14.72 -9.84
C PRO A 475 24.39 -13.39 -10.48
N GLY A 476 23.18 -12.91 -10.17
CA GLY A 476 22.66 -11.60 -10.56
C GLY A 476 22.56 -11.35 -12.08
N THR A 477 22.62 -12.40 -12.90
CA THR A 477 22.75 -12.24 -14.36
C THR A 477 21.43 -12.44 -15.11
N VAL A 478 20.60 -13.40 -14.71
CA VAL A 478 19.38 -13.79 -15.43
C VAL A 478 18.14 -13.31 -14.69
N SER A 479 17.27 -12.54 -15.35
CA SER A 479 16.05 -12.00 -14.73
C SER A 479 14.98 -13.07 -14.55
N CYS A 480 14.10 -12.87 -13.57
CA CYS A 480 12.93 -13.72 -13.39
C CYS A 480 11.96 -13.61 -14.57
N ALA A 481 11.85 -12.44 -15.18
CA ALA A 481 11.07 -12.20 -16.39
C ALA A 481 11.51 -13.12 -17.55
N ASP A 482 12.81 -13.25 -17.80
CA ASP A 482 13.30 -14.16 -18.84
C ASP A 482 13.14 -15.64 -18.44
N ILE A 483 13.26 -15.99 -17.15
CA ILE A 483 13.02 -17.35 -16.66
C ILE A 483 11.57 -17.78 -16.91
N VAL A 484 10.57 -16.93 -16.63
CA VAL A 484 9.15 -17.23 -16.89
C VAL A 484 8.92 -17.54 -18.37
N GLN A 485 9.49 -16.73 -19.27
CA GLN A 485 9.28 -16.90 -20.70
C GLN A 485 10.05 -18.11 -21.28
N PHE A 486 11.27 -18.38 -20.81
CA PHE A 486 11.98 -19.62 -21.13
C PHE A 486 11.25 -20.86 -20.60
N ALA A 487 10.69 -20.79 -19.39
CA ALA A 487 9.95 -21.88 -18.78
C ALA A 487 8.68 -22.22 -19.58
N ALA A 488 7.92 -21.21 -20.02
CA ALA A 488 6.76 -21.43 -20.88
C ALA A 488 7.13 -22.03 -22.25
N ARG A 489 8.22 -21.55 -22.87
CA ARG A 489 8.75 -22.13 -24.12
C ARG A 489 9.10 -23.60 -23.95
N ASP A 490 9.78 -23.94 -22.87
CA ASP A 490 10.29 -25.29 -22.64
C ASP A 490 9.16 -26.24 -22.23
N ALA A 491 8.20 -25.77 -21.43
CA ALA A 491 6.97 -26.49 -21.13
C ALA A 491 6.18 -26.79 -22.41
N ALA A 492 6.04 -25.81 -23.31
CA ALA A 492 5.36 -26.02 -24.59
C ALA A 492 6.09 -27.03 -25.48
N PHE A 493 7.42 -26.99 -25.50
CA PHE A 493 8.25 -27.95 -26.23
C PHE A 493 8.02 -29.37 -25.69
N PHE A 494 8.06 -29.58 -24.38
CA PHE A 494 7.89 -30.92 -23.80
C PHE A 494 6.46 -31.45 -23.93
N LEU A 495 5.45 -30.64 -23.60
CA LEU A 495 4.04 -31.06 -23.64
C LEU A 495 3.55 -31.34 -25.07
N SER A 496 4.16 -30.74 -26.09
CA SER A 496 3.80 -30.98 -27.49
C SER A 496 4.49 -32.21 -28.10
N GLY A 497 5.33 -32.91 -27.34
CA GLY A 497 6.20 -33.96 -27.87
C GLY A 497 7.23 -33.38 -28.85
N PHE A 498 7.86 -32.27 -28.44
CA PHE A 498 8.94 -31.57 -29.16
C PHE A 498 8.51 -30.83 -30.45
N ARG A 499 7.20 -30.73 -30.72
CA ARG A 499 6.67 -30.13 -31.96
C ARG A 499 6.58 -28.60 -31.92
N VAL A 500 6.31 -28.03 -30.75
CA VAL A 500 6.37 -26.58 -30.53
C VAL A 500 7.80 -26.22 -30.14
N ASN A 501 8.62 -25.92 -31.14
CA ASN A 501 10.03 -25.55 -30.94
C ASN A 501 10.30 -24.17 -31.51
N TYR A 502 10.80 -23.26 -30.67
CA TYR A 502 11.13 -21.90 -31.06
C TYR A 502 12.24 -21.32 -30.21
N ARG A 503 12.98 -20.37 -30.78
CA ARG A 503 13.91 -19.54 -30.02
C ARG A 503 13.15 -18.36 -29.44
N LEU A 504 13.61 -17.89 -28.29
CA LEU A 504 13.00 -16.75 -27.62
C LEU A 504 14.07 -15.67 -27.40
N PRO A 505 13.84 -14.40 -27.81
CA PRO A 505 14.75 -13.32 -27.49
C PRO A 505 14.64 -12.97 -25.99
N ALA A 506 15.75 -12.58 -25.39
CA ALA A 506 15.88 -12.30 -23.96
C ALA A 506 16.55 -10.94 -23.72
N GLY A 507 16.66 -10.54 -22.46
CA GLY A 507 17.06 -9.22 -22.00
C GLY A 507 15.94 -8.47 -21.27
N ARG A 508 14.91 -9.17 -20.78
CA ARG A 508 13.84 -8.57 -19.97
C ARG A 508 14.38 -8.26 -18.58
N LEU A 509 13.87 -7.21 -17.95
CA LEU A 509 14.09 -6.91 -16.55
C LEU A 509 12.83 -7.18 -15.74
N ASP A 510 13.02 -7.46 -14.47
CA ASP A 510 11.96 -7.70 -13.51
C ASP A 510 11.22 -6.40 -13.17
N GLY A 511 9.90 -6.48 -13.18
CA GLY A 511 9.00 -5.41 -12.78
C GLY A 511 8.95 -5.23 -11.27
N ARG A 512 8.85 -3.97 -10.85
CA ARG A 512 8.73 -3.57 -9.43
C ARG A 512 7.29 -3.26 -8.99
N VAL A 513 6.34 -3.28 -9.93
CA VAL A 513 4.93 -2.96 -9.70
C VAL A 513 4.12 -4.22 -9.97
N SER A 514 3.23 -4.57 -9.05
CA SER A 514 2.38 -5.75 -9.15
C SER A 514 1.11 -5.44 -8.37
N LEU A 515 -0.06 -5.47 -8.99
CA LEU A 515 -1.30 -5.03 -8.36
C LEU A 515 -2.42 -6.05 -8.58
N GLU A 516 -3.05 -6.49 -7.50
CA GLU A 516 -4.12 -7.49 -7.52
C GLU A 516 -5.27 -7.08 -8.46
N ASN A 517 -5.69 -5.82 -8.40
CA ASN A 517 -6.85 -5.31 -9.14
C ASN A 517 -6.65 -5.24 -10.65
N GLU A 518 -5.41 -5.26 -11.13
CA GLU A 518 -5.11 -5.22 -12.56
C GLU A 518 -5.36 -6.57 -13.23
N THR A 519 -5.35 -7.66 -12.46
CA THR A 519 -5.66 -9.01 -12.99
C THR A 519 -7.05 -9.08 -13.62
N LEU A 520 -8.09 -8.55 -12.95
CA LEU A 520 -9.45 -8.52 -13.49
C LEU A 520 -9.64 -7.47 -14.58
N ALA A 521 -8.78 -6.45 -14.62
CA ALA A 521 -8.86 -5.38 -15.62
C ALA A 521 -8.29 -5.84 -16.97
N PHE A 522 -7.24 -6.66 -16.96
CA PHE A 522 -6.48 -6.97 -18.18
C PHE A 522 -6.47 -8.45 -18.58
N LEU A 523 -6.81 -9.39 -17.69
CA LEU A 523 -6.93 -10.81 -18.06
C LEU A 523 -8.33 -11.08 -18.63
N PRO A 524 -8.44 -11.71 -19.82
CA PRO A 524 -9.73 -12.13 -20.35
C PRO A 524 -10.37 -13.21 -19.46
N PRO A 525 -11.57 -13.00 -18.89
CA PRO A 525 -12.29 -14.02 -18.15
C PRO A 525 -12.91 -15.07 -19.10
N PRO A 526 -13.23 -16.27 -18.57
CA PRO A 526 -13.79 -17.38 -19.35
C PRO A 526 -15.18 -17.10 -19.96
N SER A 527 -15.84 -16.04 -19.50
CA SER A 527 -17.18 -15.64 -19.93
C SER A 527 -17.20 -14.68 -21.11
N PHE A 528 -16.04 -14.19 -21.57
CA PHE A 528 -15.99 -13.20 -22.65
C PHE A 528 -16.57 -13.71 -23.97
N ASP A 529 -17.30 -12.84 -24.65
CA ASP A 529 -17.72 -13.05 -26.03
C ASP A 529 -16.58 -12.74 -27.02
N LEU A 530 -16.80 -13.05 -28.30
CA LEU A 530 -15.78 -12.88 -29.34
C LEU A 530 -15.33 -11.43 -29.51
N SER A 531 -16.24 -10.46 -29.36
CA SER A 531 -15.92 -9.04 -29.51
C SER A 531 -15.04 -8.54 -28.37
N GLN A 532 -15.32 -9.00 -27.14
CA GLN A 532 -14.54 -8.69 -25.95
C GLN A 532 -13.15 -9.32 -26.03
N LEU A 533 -13.05 -10.58 -26.50
CA LEU A 533 -11.76 -11.25 -26.73
C LEU A 533 -10.90 -10.50 -27.75
N ILE A 534 -11.48 -10.10 -28.89
CA ILE A 534 -10.76 -9.31 -29.91
C ILE A 534 -10.27 -7.99 -29.31
N GLY A 535 -11.12 -7.29 -28.56
CA GLY A 535 -10.76 -6.05 -27.87
C GLY A 535 -9.57 -6.25 -26.93
N SER A 536 -9.64 -7.27 -26.07
CA SER A 536 -8.59 -7.58 -25.09
C SER A 536 -7.23 -7.89 -25.72
N PHE A 537 -7.20 -8.68 -26.80
CA PHE A 537 -5.95 -9.02 -27.49
C PHE A 537 -5.41 -7.83 -28.29
N SER A 538 -6.28 -7.06 -28.94
CA SER A 538 -5.86 -5.88 -29.70
C SER A 538 -5.25 -4.80 -28.82
N ALA A 539 -5.72 -4.66 -27.57
CA ALA A 539 -5.16 -3.75 -26.57
C ALA A 539 -3.70 -4.09 -26.21
N LYS A 540 -3.28 -5.35 -26.42
CA LYS A 540 -1.91 -5.83 -26.23
C LYS A 540 -1.13 -5.96 -27.55
N GLY A 541 -1.63 -5.35 -28.63
CA GLY A 541 -1.00 -5.40 -29.96
C GLY A 541 -1.05 -6.78 -30.62
N LEU A 542 -1.88 -7.69 -30.13
CA LEU A 542 -2.06 -9.03 -30.69
C LEU A 542 -3.21 -9.07 -31.70
N SER A 543 -3.01 -9.82 -32.78
CA SER A 543 -4.00 -9.96 -33.85
C SER A 543 -5.12 -10.95 -33.51
N VAL A 544 -6.19 -10.97 -34.31
CA VAL A 544 -7.23 -12.00 -34.23
C VAL A 544 -6.66 -13.41 -34.50
N ASP A 545 -5.60 -13.52 -35.31
CA ASP A 545 -4.92 -14.82 -35.50
C ASP A 545 -4.19 -15.23 -34.21
N ASP A 546 -3.56 -14.29 -33.49
CA ASP A 546 -2.91 -14.56 -32.20
C ASP A 546 -3.92 -14.99 -31.14
N LEU A 547 -5.07 -14.32 -31.07
CA LEU A 547 -6.20 -14.72 -30.21
C LEU A 547 -6.57 -16.20 -30.44
N VAL A 548 -6.91 -16.56 -31.68
CA VAL A 548 -7.35 -17.93 -31.98
C VAL A 548 -6.23 -18.94 -31.71
N VAL A 549 -4.99 -18.59 -32.05
CA VAL A 549 -3.83 -19.48 -31.91
C VAL A 549 -3.45 -19.72 -30.45
N LEU A 550 -3.36 -18.66 -29.64
CA LEU A 550 -2.98 -18.72 -28.23
C LEU A 550 -4.07 -19.41 -27.39
N SER A 551 -5.34 -19.28 -27.77
CA SER A 551 -6.45 -20.04 -27.15
C SER A 551 -6.24 -21.56 -27.24
N GLY A 552 -5.46 -22.03 -28.23
CA GLY A 552 -5.03 -23.43 -28.32
C GLY A 552 -4.28 -23.97 -27.09
N ALA A 553 -3.73 -23.11 -26.24
CA ALA A 553 -3.10 -23.53 -24.98
C ALA A 553 -4.10 -24.20 -24.01
N HIS A 554 -5.41 -23.95 -24.14
CA HIS A 554 -6.46 -24.59 -23.35
C HIS A 554 -6.60 -26.11 -23.62
N THR A 555 -5.85 -26.65 -24.58
CA THR A 555 -5.75 -28.11 -24.81
C THR A 555 -5.10 -28.88 -23.65
N VAL A 556 -4.38 -28.20 -22.74
CA VAL A 556 -3.67 -28.85 -21.64
C VAL A 556 -4.02 -28.20 -20.29
N GLY A 557 -4.19 -29.04 -19.27
CA GLY A 557 -4.44 -28.60 -17.90
C GLY A 557 -5.89 -28.74 -17.45
N ARG A 558 -6.23 -28.03 -16.37
CA ARG A 558 -7.46 -28.21 -15.60
C ARG A 558 -8.05 -26.86 -15.22
N SER A 559 -9.38 -26.81 -15.11
CA SER A 559 -10.12 -25.63 -14.65
C SER A 559 -10.99 -25.99 -13.45
N HIS A 560 -11.17 -25.04 -12.55
CA HIS A 560 -12.13 -25.13 -11.46
C HIS A 560 -13.56 -25.02 -11.99
N CYS A 561 -14.48 -25.78 -11.39
CA CYS A 561 -15.89 -25.76 -11.74
C CYS A 561 -16.51 -24.35 -11.61
N SER A 562 -16.10 -23.57 -10.61
CA SER A 562 -16.51 -22.18 -10.42
C SER A 562 -16.27 -21.27 -11.63
N SER A 563 -15.33 -21.61 -12.50
CA SER A 563 -14.97 -20.79 -13.66
C SER A 563 -15.98 -20.87 -14.82
N PHE A 564 -16.89 -21.85 -14.83
CA PHE A 564 -17.81 -22.04 -15.96
C PHE A 564 -19.20 -22.58 -15.61
N VAL A 565 -19.41 -23.13 -14.41
CA VAL A 565 -20.70 -23.75 -14.04
C VAL A 565 -21.88 -22.78 -14.19
N SER A 566 -21.73 -21.53 -13.70
CA SER A 566 -22.80 -20.51 -13.77
C SER A 566 -23.24 -20.22 -15.21
N ASP A 567 -22.29 -20.25 -16.15
CA ASP A 567 -22.50 -19.77 -17.51
C ASP A 567 -22.86 -20.92 -18.46
N ARG A 568 -22.24 -22.10 -18.26
CA ARG A 568 -22.32 -23.22 -19.20
C ARG A 568 -23.24 -24.34 -18.73
N LEU A 569 -23.44 -24.51 -17.42
CA LEU A 569 -24.20 -25.63 -16.84
C LEU A 569 -25.44 -25.18 -16.07
N SER A 570 -25.92 -23.97 -16.31
CA SER A 570 -27.14 -23.43 -15.72
C SER A 570 -28.37 -24.33 -15.98
N SER A 571 -29.49 -24.02 -15.34
CA SER A 571 -30.75 -24.74 -15.57
C SER A 571 -31.21 -24.72 -17.03
N THR A 572 -30.77 -23.71 -17.79
CA THR A 572 -31.00 -23.58 -19.24
C THR A 572 -29.65 -23.40 -19.95
N PRO A 573 -28.89 -24.49 -20.17
CA PRO A 573 -27.55 -24.40 -20.72
C PRO A 573 -27.58 -23.84 -22.15
N PRO A 574 -26.56 -23.07 -22.57
CA PRO A 574 -26.44 -22.59 -23.94
C PRO A 574 -26.50 -23.73 -24.96
N SER A 575 -27.02 -23.47 -26.16
CA SER A 575 -27.02 -24.48 -27.24
C SER A 575 -25.63 -24.80 -27.81
N ASP A 576 -24.60 -24.05 -27.39
CA ASP A 576 -23.23 -24.15 -27.87
C ASP A 576 -22.31 -25.04 -27.00
N ILE A 577 -22.88 -25.81 -26.07
CA ILE A 577 -22.20 -26.89 -25.35
C ILE A 577 -22.73 -28.25 -25.77
N ASN A 578 -21.83 -29.21 -25.99
CA ASN A 578 -22.21 -30.58 -26.30
C ASN A 578 -23.03 -31.19 -25.15
N PRO A 579 -24.25 -31.71 -25.39
CA PRO A 579 -25.11 -32.24 -24.33
C PRO A 579 -24.48 -33.38 -23.52
N GLY A 580 -23.69 -34.24 -24.17
CA GLY A 580 -22.97 -35.33 -23.52
C GLY A 580 -21.88 -34.82 -22.58
N LEU A 581 -21.10 -33.82 -23.01
CA LEU A 581 -20.11 -33.18 -22.14
C LEU A 581 -20.79 -32.47 -20.96
N ALA A 582 -21.86 -31.72 -21.20
CA ALA A 582 -22.61 -31.05 -20.14
C ALA A 582 -23.12 -32.05 -19.08
N ALA A 583 -23.61 -33.22 -19.50
CA ALA A 583 -24.04 -34.27 -18.59
C ALA A 583 -22.89 -34.85 -17.75
N VAL A 584 -21.69 -35.00 -18.34
CA VAL A 584 -20.48 -35.42 -17.60
C VAL A 584 -20.09 -34.36 -16.57
N LEU A 585 -20.00 -33.09 -16.97
CA LEU A 585 -19.57 -32.02 -16.08
C LEU A 585 -20.55 -31.80 -14.92
N LYS A 586 -21.86 -31.94 -15.15
CA LYS A 586 -22.88 -31.89 -14.07
C LYS A 586 -22.72 -32.99 -13.01
N ARG A 587 -22.03 -34.09 -13.32
CA ARG A 587 -21.70 -35.14 -12.33
C ARG A 587 -20.39 -34.88 -11.59
N GLN A 588 -19.49 -34.10 -12.17
CA GLN A 588 -18.17 -33.82 -11.62
C GLN A 588 -18.10 -32.50 -10.85
N CYS A 589 -18.99 -31.55 -11.19
CA CYS A 589 -19.07 -30.24 -10.59
C CYS A 589 -20.33 -30.12 -9.71
N PRO A 590 -20.24 -29.52 -8.52
CA PRO A 590 -21.42 -29.14 -7.77
C PRO A 590 -22.21 -28.08 -8.54
N ALA A 591 -23.53 -28.00 -8.29
CA ALA A 591 -24.40 -27.03 -8.97
C ALA A 591 -24.06 -25.57 -8.62
N ASN A 592 -23.53 -25.34 -7.41
CA ASN A 592 -23.11 -24.04 -6.90
C ASN A 592 -21.70 -24.18 -6.27
N PRO A 593 -20.64 -24.33 -7.09
CA PRO A 593 -19.28 -24.43 -6.59
C PRO A 593 -18.91 -23.20 -5.78
N ASN A 594 -18.17 -23.43 -4.69
CA ASN A 594 -17.71 -22.37 -3.78
C ASN A 594 -16.28 -22.68 -3.32
N PHE A 595 -15.62 -21.75 -2.64
CA PHE A 595 -14.21 -21.90 -2.27
C PHE A 595 -13.87 -23.19 -1.48
N THR A 596 -14.81 -23.78 -0.75
CA THR A 596 -14.62 -25.03 0.00
C THR A 596 -15.03 -26.30 -0.76
N ASP A 597 -15.74 -26.15 -1.88
CA ASP A 597 -16.22 -27.24 -2.74
C ASP A 597 -16.18 -26.79 -4.21
N ASP A 598 -14.96 -26.76 -4.77
CA ASP A 598 -14.69 -26.34 -6.14
C ASP A 598 -13.69 -27.27 -6.82
N PRO A 599 -14.13 -28.48 -7.22
CA PRO A 599 -13.26 -29.46 -7.86
C PRO A 599 -12.75 -28.96 -9.21
N THR A 600 -11.67 -29.59 -9.70
CA THR A 600 -11.13 -29.30 -11.03
C THR A 600 -11.46 -30.39 -12.04
N VAL A 601 -11.73 -29.99 -13.28
CA VAL A 601 -11.95 -30.86 -14.44
C VAL A 601 -10.91 -30.60 -15.53
N VAL A 602 -10.65 -31.59 -16.37
CA VAL A 602 -9.73 -31.44 -17.51
C VAL A 602 -10.33 -30.53 -18.59
N GLN A 603 -9.50 -29.67 -19.19
CA GLN A 603 -9.95 -28.80 -20.27
C GLN A 603 -10.07 -29.52 -21.62
N ASP A 604 -9.25 -30.54 -21.82
CA ASP A 604 -9.29 -31.44 -22.98
C ASP A 604 -9.60 -32.86 -22.52
N VAL A 605 -10.76 -33.37 -22.93
CA VAL A 605 -11.20 -34.73 -22.56
C VAL A 605 -10.56 -35.83 -23.39
N ALA A 606 -9.85 -35.49 -24.47
CA ALA A 606 -9.23 -36.45 -25.38
C ALA A 606 -7.71 -36.57 -25.15
N THR A 607 -7.01 -35.44 -24.96
CA THR A 607 -5.56 -35.41 -24.73
C THR A 607 -5.16 -34.48 -23.57
N PRO A 608 -5.66 -34.72 -22.33
CA PRO A 608 -5.58 -33.78 -21.21
C PRO A 608 -4.17 -33.32 -20.80
N ASP A 609 -3.16 -34.14 -21.11
CA ASP A 609 -1.76 -33.93 -20.73
C ASP A 609 -0.84 -33.58 -21.92
N ARG A 610 -1.41 -33.24 -23.09
CA ARG A 610 -0.62 -32.88 -24.29
C ARG A 610 -0.98 -31.51 -24.81
N LEU A 611 0.03 -30.75 -25.20
CA LEU A 611 -0.12 -29.48 -25.91
C LEU A 611 -0.22 -29.77 -27.43
N ASP A 612 -1.44 -29.98 -27.93
CA ASP A 612 -1.70 -30.29 -29.35
C ASP A 612 -2.94 -29.57 -29.93
N SER A 613 -3.30 -29.88 -31.18
CA SER A 613 -4.42 -29.24 -31.88
C SER A 613 -5.79 -29.84 -31.54
N GLN A 614 -5.87 -30.76 -30.57
CA GLN A 614 -7.12 -31.39 -30.17
C GLN A 614 -8.13 -30.38 -29.61
N TYR A 615 -7.65 -29.32 -28.95
CA TYR A 615 -8.48 -28.17 -28.57
C TYR A 615 -9.40 -27.66 -29.69
N TYR A 616 -8.89 -27.49 -30.92
CA TYR A 616 -9.72 -26.97 -32.01
C TYR A 616 -10.78 -27.96 -32.49
N LYS A 617 -10.49 -29.26 -32.42
CA LYS A 617 -11.49 -30.30 -32.67
C LYS A 617 -12.54 -30.28 -31.55
N ASN A 618 -12.15 -30.01 -30.32
CA ASN A 618 -13.07 -29.86 -29.20
C ASN A 618 -13.96 -28.61 -29.39
N VAL A 619 -13.41 -27.47 -29.80
CA VAL A 619 -14.18 -26.26 -30.15
C VAL A 619 -15.24 -26.58 -31.22
N LEU A 620 -14.84 -27.21 -32.34
CA LEU A 620 -15.76 -27.57 -33.43
C LEU A 620 -16.87 -28.54 -32.99
N ASN A 621 -16.59 -29.39 -32.01
CA ASN A 621 -17.56 -30.35 -31.47
C ASN A 621 -18.33 -29.81 -30.25
N HIS A 622 -18.18 -28.52 -29.92
CA HIS A 622 -18.78 -27.88 -28.74
C HIS A 622 -18.38 -28.55 -27.41
N LYS A 623 -17.19 -29.17 -27.37
CA LYS A 623 -16.63 -29.89 -26.22
C LYS A 623 -15.58 -29.08 -25.46
N VAL A 624 -15.86 -27.79 -25.20
CA VAL A 624 -14.96 -26.87 -24.49
C VAL A 624 -15.61 -26.32 -23.23
N LEU A 625 -14.82 -26.02 -22.21
CA LEU A 625 -15.31 -25.60 -20.89
C LEU A 625 -15.76 -24.15 -20.84
N PHE A 626 -15.15 -23.23 -21.58
CA PHE A 626 -15.43 -21.80 -21.43
C PHE A 626 -16.30 -21.21 -22.55
N THR A 627 -17.09 -20.20 -22.21
CA THR A 627 -17.85 -19.40 -23.20
C THR A 627 -16.89 -18.75 -24.19
N SER A 628 -15.74 -18.27 -23.72
CA SER A 628 -14.69 -17.68 -24.55
C SER A 628 -14.15 -18.63 -25.62
N ASP A 629 -14.08 -19.93 -25.34
CA ASP A 629 -13.64 -20.92 -26.32
C ASP A 629 -14.73 -21.18 -27.37
N ALA A 630 -15.98 -21.35 -26.94
CA ALA A 630 -17.12 -21.55 -27.84
C ALA A 630 -17.33 -20.33 -28.75
N ALA A 631 -17.08 -19.12 -28.22
CA ALA A 631 -17.19 -17.86 -28.94
C ALA A 631 -16.30 -17.79 -30.19
N LEU A 632 -15.23 -18.59 -30.28
CA LEU A 632 -14.39 -18.66 -31.49
C LEU A 632 -15.14 -19.12 -32.74
N LEU A 633 -16.30 -19.78 -32.60
CA LEU A 633 -17.17 -20.15 -33.72
C LEU A 633 -18.21 -19.08 -34.09
N SER A 634 -18.30 -17.99 -33.33
CA SER A 634 -19.33 -16.94 -33.53
C SER A 634 -19.10 -16.07 -34.76
N SER A 635 -17.95 -16.19 -35.43
CA SER A 635 -17.69 -15.51 -36.71
C SER A 635 -17.09 -16.47 -37.73
N ARG A 636 -17.43 -16.28 -39.01
CA ARG A 636 -16.84 -17.03 -40.13
C ARG A 636 -15.32 -16.91 -40.17
N HIS A 637 -14.79 -15.74 -39.81
CA HIS A 637 -13.36 -15.47 -39.83
C HIS A 637 -12.59 -16.32 -38.81
N THR A 638 -13.03 -16.32 -37.55
CA THR A 638 -12.41 -17.11 -36.49
C THR A 638 -12.69 -18.60 -36.65
N ALA A 639 -13.90 -18.99 -37.05
CA ALA A 639 -14.23 -20.39 -37.35
C ALA A 639 -13.33 -20.99 -38.45
N THR A 640 -13.02 -20.21 -39.50
CA THR A 640 -12.08 -20.66 -40.55
C THR A 640 -10.69 -20.95 -39.98
N LYS A 641 -10.21 -20.12 -39.04
CA LYS A 641 -8.92 -20.34 -38.37
C LYS A 641 -8.95 -21.57 -37.48
N VAL A 642 -10.04 -21.78 -36.73
CA VAL A 642 -10.26 -22.98 -35.91
C VAL A 642 -10.16 -24.25 -36.78
N VAL A 643 -10.86 -24.31 -37.91
CA VAL A 643 -10.80 -25.45 -38.85
C VAL A 643 -9.38 -25.68 -39.37
N GLN A 644 -8.69 -24.62 -39.77
CA GLN A 644 -7.32 -24.73 -40.25
C GLN A 644 -6.35 -25.24 -39.19
N ASN A 645 -6.49 -24.78 -37.94
CA ASN A 645 -5.66 -25.23 -36.83
C ASN A 645 -6.00 -26.68 -36.41
N ALA A 646 -7.25 -27.12 -36.57
CA ALA A 646 -7.68 -28.49 -36.26
C ALA A 646 -7.14 -29.53 -37.26
N PHE A 647 -7.15 -29.20 -38.55
CA PHE A 647 -7.00 -30.21 -39.62
C PHE A 647 -5.78 -30.06 -40.51
N ILE A 648 -5.02 -28.96 -40.45
CA ILE A 648 -3.77 -28.84 -41.22
C ILE A 648 -2.59 -29.22 -40.31
N PRO A 649 -1.94 -30.38 -40.53
CA PRO A 649 -0.88 -30.87 -39.64
C PRO A 649 0.27 -29.87 -39.50
N GLY A 650 0.72 -29.63 -38.26
CA GLY A 650 1.84 -28.76 -37.96
C GLY A 650 1.58 -27.26 -38.13
N LYS A 651 0.39 -26.86 -38.60
CA LYS A 651 0.08 -25.44 -38.85
C LYS A 651 -0.10 -24.68 -37.54
N TRP A 652 -0.82 -25.26 -36.59
CA TRP A 652 -1.05 -24.64 -35.29
C TRP A 652 0.26 -24.50 -34.51
N GLU A 653 1.09 -25.55 -34.42
CA GLU A 653 2.35 -25.53 -33.66
C GLU A 653 3.28 -24.40 -34.14
N LYS A 654 3.39 -24.23 -35.47
CA LYS A 654 4.19 -23.15 -36.08
C LYS A 654 3.62 -21.76 -35.79
N LYS A 655 2.29 -21.62 -35.77
CA LYS A 655 1.64 -20.35 -35.44
C LYS A 655 1.77 -20.04 -33.95
N PHE A 656 1.58 -21.03 -33.09
CA PHE A 656 1.66 -20.94 -31.64
C PHE A 656 3.06 -20.48 -31.20
N ALA A 657 4.10 -21.10 -31.75
CA ALA A 657 5.49 -20.66 -31.57
C ALA A 657 5.68 -19.17 -31.87
N LYS A 658 5.16 -18.68 -33.00
CA LYS A 658 5.27 -17.26 -33.38
C LYS A 658 4.44 -16.34 -32.48
N ALA A 659 3.24 -16.77 -32.08
CA ALA A 659 2.36 -16.01 -31.20
C ALA A 659 2.95 -15.89 -29.79
N MET A 660 3.54 -16.96 -29.24
CA MET A 660 4.26 -16.92 -27.96
C MET A 660 5.45 -15.94 -28.00
N VAL A 661 6.20 -15.89 -29.09
CA VAL A 661 7.30 -14.91 -29.25
C VAL A 661 6.77 -13.47 -29.28
N ARG A 662 5.64 -13.22 -29.96
CA ARG A 662 4.97 -11.89 -29.95
C ARG A 662 4.45 -11.53 -28.57
N MET A 663 3.77 -12.45 -27.91
CA MET A 663 3.24 -12.26 -26.56
C MET A 663 4.37 -11.93 -25.59
N ALA A 664 5.48 -12.65 -25.64
CA ALA A 664 6.65 -12.41 -24.79
C ALA A 664 7.31 -11.04 -25.00
N ALA A 665 6.92 -10.27 -26.01
CA ALA A 665 7.43 -8.92 -26.28
C ALA A 665 6.50 -7.80 -25.80
N ILE A 666 5.38 -8.13 -25.15
CA ILE A 666 4.42 -7.16 -24.63
C ILE A 666 5.03 -6.40 -23.45
N ASP A 667 5.02 -5.06 -23.55
CA ASP A 667 5.34 -4.10 -22.48
C ASP A 667 6.61 -4.45 -21.67
N VAL A 668 7.64 -4.97 -22.37
CA VAL A 668 8.85 -5.48 -21.72
C VAL A 668 9.70 -4.38 -21.11
N LYS A 669 10.15 -4.61 -19.88
CA LYS A 669 11.09 -3.73 -19.19
C LYS A 669 12.50 -4.02 -19.69
N THR A 670 13.18 -2.99 -20.19
CA THR A 670 14.59 -3.07 -20.59
C THR A 670 15.36 -1.90 -19.98
N ALA A 671 16.69 -2.02 -19.89
CA ALA A 671 17.53 -0.92 -19.38
C ALA A 671 17.37 0.40 -20.17
N ALA A 672 16.89 0.34 -21.41
CA ALA A 672 16.73 1.49 -22.30
C ALA A 672 15.35 2.18 -22.22
N ALA A 673 14.32 1.53 -21.68
CA ALA A 673 12.93 1.95 -21.90
C ALA A 673 12.01 1.58 -20.72
N ASN A 674 12.15 2.22 -19.55
CA ASN A 674 11.18 2.25 -18.42
C ASN A 674 11.61 1.60 -17.09
N GLY A 675 12.88 1.21 -16.93
CA GLY A 675 13.39 0.69 -15.65
C GLY A 675 12.89 -0.70 -15.29
N GLY A 676 13.59 -1.36 -14.37
CA GLY A 676 13.39 -2.74 -13.94
C GLY A 676 14.60 -3.21 -13.12
N GLU A 677 14.61 -4.44 -12.64
CA GLU A 677 15.75 -4.99 -11.90
C GLU A 677 16.05 -6.44 -12.29
N ILE A 678 17.15 -7.00 -11.77
CA ILE A 678 17.38 -8.44 -11.77
C ILE A 678 17.29 -8.88 -10.31
N ARG A 679 16.21 -9.54 -9.93
CA ARG A 679 16.06 -10.06 -8.57
C ARG A 679 16.88 -11.32 -8.42
N SER A 680 17.55 -11.53 -7.30
CA SER A 680 18.21 -12.81 -6.96
C SER A 680 17.20 -13.87 -6.46
N ASN A 681 16.06 -13.41 -5.94
CA ASN A 681 14.90 -14.23 -5.60
C ASN A 681 13.67 -13.67 -6.30
N CYS A 682 13.00 -14.48 -7.10
CA CYS A 682 11.84 -14.03 -7.88
C CYS A 682 10.62 -13.62 -7.04
N ARG A 683 10.67 -13.83 -5.72
CA ARG A 683 9.55 -13.57 -4.81
C ARG A 683 9.71 -12.38 -3.82
N VAL A 684 10.90 -11.78 -3.63
CA VAL A 684 11.17 -10.87 -2.46
C VAL A 684 11.99 -9.60 -2.81
N GLU A 685 11.74 -8.48 -2.10
CA GLU A 685 12.55 -7.23 -2.05
C GLU A 685 14.01 -7.45 -1.57
N ILE A 686 14.97 -6.72 -2.15
CA ILE A 686 16.43 -6.91 -1.97
C ILE A 686 16.90 -6.97 -0.50
N VAL A 687 16.50 -6.01 0.35
CA VAL A 687 16.97 -5.93 1.75
C VAL A 687 16.49 -7.13 2.58
N ARG A 688 15.21 -7.49 2.43
CA ARG A 688 14.59 -8.61 3.16
C ARG A 688 15.31 -9.93 2.86
N GLY A 689 15.70 -10.15 1.61
CA GLY A 689 16.45 -11.33 1.22
C GLY A 689 17.80 -11.47 1.94
N VAL A 690 18.57 -10.37 2.02
CA VAL A 690 19.88 -10.36 2.69
C VAL A 690 19.72 -10.58 4.20
N VAL A 691 18.76 -9.89 4.82
CA VAL A 691 18.53 -9.93 6.27
C VAL A 691 18.02 -11.28 6.72
N VAL A 692 16.99 -11.83 6.07
CA VAL A 692 16.41 -13.14 6.45
C VAL A 692 17.46 -14.25 6.36
N LYS A 693 18.32 -14.22 5.33
CA LYS A 693 19.43 -15.18 5.21
C LYS A 693 20.37 -15.11 6.41
N ALA A 694 20.80 -13.91 6.79
CA ALA A 694 21.72 -13.71 7.91
C ALA A 694 21.09 -14.10 9.26
N VAL A 695 19.83 -13.70 9.50
CA VAL A 695 19.11 -14.01 10.74
C VAL A 695 18.82 -15.50 10.89
N THR A 696 18.49 -16.20 9.80
CA THR A 696 18.27 -17.66 9.83
C THR A 696 19.54 -18.42 10.18
N GLN A 697 20.70 -17.93 9.74
CA GLN A 697 22.00 -18.52 10.09
C GLN A 697 22.42 -18.21 11.53
N ASN A 698 22.14 -16.99 12.00
CA ASN A 698 22.47 -16.55 13.34
C ASN A 698 21.41 -15.56 13.87
N PRO A 699 20.48 -16.00 14.73
CA PRO A 699 19.45 -15.14 15.34
C PRO A 699 20.04 -13.93 16.08
N GLY A 700 21.27 -14.04 16.59
CA GLY A 700 22.00 -12.96 17.23
C GLY A 700 22.27 -11.77 16.30
N ILE A 701 22.34 -11.97 14.98
CA ILE A 701 22.39 -10.89 13.98
C ILE A 701 21.08 -10.11 13.97
N GLY A 702 19.93 -10.80 14.06
CA GLY A 702 18.63 -10.15 14.08
C GLY A 702 18.47 -9.24 15.30
N ALA A 703 18.89 -9.72 16.48
CA ALA A 703 18.96 -8.88 17.68
C ALA A 703 19.89 -7.67 17.49
N GLY A 704 21.04 -7.88 16.83
CA GLY A 704 21.99 -6.82 16.49
C GLY A 704 21.40 -5.74 15.58
N LEU A 705 20.64 -6.12 14.56
CA LEU A 705 19.99 -5.19 13.63
C LEU A 705 18.86 -4.39 14.28
N ILE A 706 18.05 -5.02 15.15
CA ILE A 706 17.02 -4.33 15.93
C ILE A 706 17.68 -3.30 16.86
N ARG A 707 18.74 -3.70 17.57
CA ARG A 707 19.53 -2.82 18.44
C ARG A 707 20.19 -1.68 17.66
N MET A 708 20.73 -1.95 16.47
CA MET A 708 21.37 -0.94 15.63
C MET A 708 20.40 0.19 15.26
N LEU A 709 19.16 -0.13 14.89
CA LEU A 709 18.15 0.90 14.63
C LEU A 709 17.85 1.74 15.88
N PHE A 710 17.71 1.11 17.05
CA PHE A 710 17.51 1.85 18.30
C PHE A 710 18.68 2.81 18.57
N HIS A 711 19.91 2.31 18.43
CA HIS A 711 21.12 3.06 18.72
C HIS A 711 21.36 4.20 17.72
N ASP A 712 20.97 4.04 16.46
CA ASP A 712 20.98 5.11 15.46
C ASP A 712 19.95 6.19 15.82
N CYS A 713 18.68 5.81 15.95
CA CYS A 713 17.57 6.72 16.18
C CYS A 713 17.68 7.56 17.48
N PHE A 714 18.30 7.01 18.53
CA PHE A 714 18.37 7.68 19.83
C PHE A 714 19.50 8.71 19.95
N VAL A 715 20.44 8.80 19.01
CA VAL A 715 21.55 9.76 19.09
C VAL A 715 21.19 11.05 18.34
N GLU A 716 21.49 11.13 17.04
CA GLU A 716 21.22 12.28 16.16
C GLU A 716 19.99 12.10 15.25
N GLY A 717 19.20 11.04 15.49
CA GLY A 717 18.05 10.66 14.69
C GLY A 717 18.30 9.44 13.84
N CYS A 718 17.27 8.93 13.16
CA CYS A 718 17.40 7.74 12.34
C CYS A 718 18.04 8.08 10.98
N ASP A 719 19.36 8.23 10.94
CA ASP A 719 20.11 8.74 9.79
C ASP A 719 21.35 7.91 9.42
N ALA A 720 21.52 6.74 10.03
CA ALA A 720 22.65 5.84 9.86
C ALA A 720 24.03 6.47 10.19
N SER A 721 24.10 7.52 11.00
CA SER A 721 25.36 8.09 11.50
C SER A 721 26.17 7.06 12.30
N VAL A 722 25.50 6.10 12.96
CA VAL A 722 26.13 5.00 13.70
C VAL A 722 26.99 4.09 12.82
N LEU A 723 26.77 4.12 11.49
CA LEU A 723 27.50 3.30 10.53
C LEU A 723 28.83 3.90 10.09
N LEU A 724 29.17 5.15 10.44
CA LEU A 724 30.39 5.81 9.97
C LEU A 724 31.66 5.23 10.63
N ASP A 725 32.69 4.97 9.82
CA ASP A 725 34.03 4.60 10.28
C ASP A 725 34.85 5.81 10.71
N PRO A 726 35.83 5.63 11.61
CA PRO A 726 36.73 6.70 12.00
C PRO A 726 37.55 7.19 10.80
N THR A 727 37.75 8.50 10.73
CA THR A 727 38.60 9.16 9.72
C THR A 727 39.59 10.10 10.41
N THR A 728 40.57 10.62 9.67
CA THR A 728 41.48 11.66 10.21
C THR A 728 40.73 12.91 10.68
N ALA A 729 39.63 13.26 10.00
CA ALA A 729 38.81 14.42 10.36
C ALA A 729 37.83 14.15 11.52
N ASN A 730 37.44 12.89 11.70
CA ASN A 730 36.58 12.45 12.80
C ASN A 730 37.08 11.10 13.36
N PRO A 731 38.03 11.12 14.31
CA PRO A 731 38.63 9.89 14.84
C PRO A 731 37.74 9.15 15.84
N GLN A 732 36.61 9.75 16.28
CA GLN A 732 35.75 9.21 17.35
C GLN A 732 34.26 9.29 16.96
N PRO A 733 33.82 8.55 15.92
CA PRO A 733 32.41 8.48 15.53
C PRO A 733 31.58 7.68 16.54
N GLU A 734 30.25 7.79 16.44
CA GLU A 734 29.29 7.04 17.28
C GLU A 734 29.58 5.54 17.31
N LYS A 735 30.03 4.96 16.19
CA LYS A 735 30.36 3.55 16.10
C LYS A 735 31.36 3.09 17.16
N LEU A 736 32.32 3.94 17.52
CA LEU A 736 33.37 3.63 18.50
C LEU A 736 32.96 3.95 19.95
N ALA A 737 31.77 4.50 20.16
CA ALA A 737 31.30 4.82 21.51
C ALA A 737 31.21 3.55 22.37
N PRO A 738 31.50 3.62 23.69
CA PRO A 738 31.43 2.46 24.58
C PRO A 738 30.10 1.67 24.54
N PRO A 739 28.91 2.29 24.38
CA PRO A 739 27.66 1.54 24.24
C PRO A 739 27.56 0.75 22.92
N ASN A 740 28.35 1.10 21.90
CA ASN A 740 28.27 0.59 20.53
C ASN A 740 29.38 -0.40 20.20
N ASN A 741 30.59 -0.21 20.72
CA ASN A 741 31.75 -1.07 20.43
C ASN A 741 32.19 -1.82 21.69
N PRO A 742 32.17 -3.18 21.72
CA PRO A 742 31.92 -4.10 20.59
C PRO A 742 30.47 -4.59 20.45
N SER A 743 29.48 -3.92 21.08
CA SER A 743 28.14 -4.49 21.27
C SER A 743 27.23 -4.51 20.02
N LEU A 744 27.35 -3.52 19.12
CA LEU A 744 26.60 -3.49 17.86
C LEU A 744 27.22 -4.44 16.84
N ARG A 745 26.36 -5.16 16.11
CA ARG A 745 26.73 -6.17 15.12
C ARG A 745 25.67 -6.28 14.01
N GLY A 746 25.98 -6.98 12.92
CA GLY A 746 25.13 -6.98 11.71
C GLY A 746 25.51 -5.89 10.70
N PHE A 747 26.62 -5.21 10.97
CA PHE A 747 27.26 -4.19 10.15
C PHE A 747 27.55 -4.70 8.72
N GLU A 748 28.06 -5.92 8.60
CA GLU A 748 28.30 -6.65 7.37
C GLU A 748 27.01 -6.98 6.59
N VAL A 749 25.89 -7.16 7.28
CA VAL A 749 24.57 -7.41 6.66
C VAL A 749 24.03 -6.13 6.04
N ILE A 750 24.22 -4.99 6.73
CA ILE A 750 23.89 -3.67 6.17
C ILE A 750 24.76 -3.38 4.94
N ASP A 751 26.06 -3.65 5.00
CA ASP A 751 26.95 -3.48 3.85
C ASP A 751 26.56 -4.38 2.68
N ALA A 752 26.21 -5.65 2.94
CA ALA A 752 25.75 -6.58 1.90
C ALA A 752 24.42 -6.13 1.26
N ALA A 753 23.47 -5.68 2.09
CA ALA A 753 22.19 -5.15 1.60
C ALA A 753 22.40 -3.87 0.79
N LYS A 754 23.29 -2.97 1.26
CA LYS A 754 23.64 -1.76 0.54
C LYS A 754 24.35 -2.05 -0.77
N ALA A 755 25.31 -2.96 -0.80
CA ALA A 755 26.01 -3.34 -2.03
C ALA A 755 25.03 -3.92 -3.07
N ALA A 756 24.09 -4.76 -2.64
CA ALA A 756 23.04 -5.28 -3.51
C ALA A 756 22.11 -4.18 -4.04
N LEU A 757 21.76 -3.20 -3.19
CA LEU A 757 20.96 -2.04 -3.59
C LEU A 757 21.72 -1.10 -4.53
N GLU A 758 23.01 -0.85 -4.31
CA GLU A 758 23.81 -0.01 -5.21
C GLU A 758 24.03 -0.68 -6.57
N ALA A 759 24.10 -2.01 -6.61
CA ALA A 759 24.12 -2.76 -7.86
C ALA A 759 22.79 -2.67 -8.62
N ALA A 760 21.65 -2.67 -7.91
CA ALA A 760 20.32 -2.67 -8.51
C ALA A 760 19.76 -1.27 -8.83
N CYS A 761 20.10 -0.28 -8.00
CA CYS A 761 19.65 1.11 -8.08
C CYS A 761 20.69 2.06 -7.45
N PRO A 762 21.79 2.36 -8.18
CA PRO A 762 22.88 3.20 -7.67
C PRO A 762 22.39 4.54 -7.12
N GLY A 763 22.88 4.94 -5.94
CA GLY A 763 22.62 6.25 -5.34
C GLY A 763 21.15 6.55 -5.02
N THR A 764 20.30 5.54 -4.91
CA THR A 764 18.84 5.72 -4.72
C THR A 764 18.39 5.52 -3.28
N VAL A 765 18.90 4.49 -2.59
CA VAL A 765 18.43 4.10 -1.25
C VAL A 765 19.48 4.51 -0.21
N SER A 766 19.12 5.29 0.79
CA SER A 766 20.04 5.68 1.88
C SER A 766 20.37 4.50 2.79
N CYS A 767 21.50 4.58 3.48
CA CYS A 767 21.85 3.59 4.51
C CYS A 767 20.91 3.66 5.72
N ALA A 768 20.37 4.84 6.02
CA ALA A 768 19.33 5.03 7.02
C ALA A 768 18.09 4.18 6.74
N ASP A 769 17.63 4.12 5.48
CA ASP A 769 16.54 3.23 5.10
C ASP A 769 16.95 1.75 5.16
N VAL A 770 18.19 1.41 4.80
CA VAL A 770 18.69 0.02 4.93
C VAL A 770 18.65 -0.46 6.38
N VAL A 771 19.09 0.35 7.34
CA VAL A 771 19.05 0.01 8.79
C VAL A 771 17.61 -0.17 9.26
N ALA A 772 16.71 0.74 8.89
CA ALA A 772 15.30 0.66 9.27
C ALA A 772 14.60 -0.59 8.70
N PHE A 773 14.84 -0.91 7.42
CA PHE A 773 14.32 -2.13 6.79
C PHE A 773 14.93 -3.39 7.38
N ALA A 774 16.22 -3.38 7.70
CA ALA A 774 16.89 -4.51 8.31
C ALA A 774 16.33 -4.83 9.71
N ALA A 775 16.04 -3.83 10.53
CA ALA A 775 15.40 -4.04 11.83
C ALA A 775 13.97 -4.59 11.71
N ARG A 776 13.17 -4.09 10.74
CA ARG A 776 11.85 -4.66 10.41
C ARG A 776 11.96 -6.13 10.03
N ASP A 777 12.83 -6.44 9.08
CA ASP A 777 12.95 -7.79 8.52
C ASP A 777 13.53 -8.79 9.54
N ALA A 778 14.46 -8.32 10.39
CA ALA A 778 14.92 -9.07 11.54
C ALA A 778 13.80 -9.34 12.56
N SER A 779 12.96 -8.34 12.83
CA SER A 779 11.80 -8.50 13.74
C SER A 779 10.80 -9.52 13.19
N ALA A 780 10.49 -9.45 11.89
CA ALA A 780 9.63 -10.43 11.23
C ALA A 780 10.23 -11.84 11.30
N ALA A 781 11.52 -12.01 10.98
CA ALA A 781 12.18 -13.31 11.00
C ALA A 781 12.20 -13.94 12.41
N LEU A 782 12.62 -13.19 13.42
CA LEU A 782 12.76 -13.67 14.80
C LEU A 782 11.41 -13.96 15.49
N SER A 783 10.34 -13.33 15.04
CA SER A 783 8.99 -13.52 15.61
C SER A 783 8.14 -14.57 14.86
N GLY A 784 8.67 -15.15 13.77
CA GLY A 784 7.91 -16.01 12.87
C GLY A 784 6.79 -15.26 12.13
N GLY A 785 7.05 -13.99 11.77
CA GLY A 785 6.11 -13.10 11.07
C GLY A 785 5.15 -12.32 11.97
N ARG A 786 5.08 -12.65 13.28
CA ARG A 786 4.16 -11.99 14.22
C ARG A 786 4.48 -10.51 14.42
N ALA A 787 5.74 -10.11 14.28
CA ALA A 787 6.27 -8.75 14.34
C ALA A 787 6.72 -8.22 12.95
N ASP A 788 5.98 -8.52 11.87
CA ASP A 788 6.15 -7.85 10.55
C ASP A 788 5.28 -6.57 10.46
N PHE A 789 5.84 -5.48 9.95
CA PHE A 789 5.23 -4.15 9.90
C PHE A 789 5.73 -3.29 8.73
N ALA A 790 4.91 -2.37 8.24
CA ALA A 790 5.32 -1.42 7.22
C ALA A 790 6.34 -0.42 7.80
N MET A 791 7.49 -0.28 7.15
CA MET A 791 8.53 0.68 7.53
C MET A 791 8.58 1.80 6.50
N PRO A 792 8.36 3.07 6.88
CA PRO A 792 8.49 4.20 5.96
C PRO A 792 9.90 4.30 5.37
N ALA A 793 10.01 4.81 4.15
CA ALA A 793 11.26 5.05 3.44
C ALA A 793 11.50 6.56 3.22
N GLY A 794 12.62 6.92 2.61
CA GLY A 794 12.94 8.29 2.21
C GLY A 794 13.85 9.03 3.19
N ARG A 795 14.46 8.32 4.15
CA ARG A 795 15.49 8.89 5.02
C ARG A 795 16.72 9.26 4.19
N ARG A 796 17.49 10.22 4.68
CA ARG A 796 18.81 10.57 4.17
C ARG A 796 19.87 10.32 5.23
N ASP A 797 21.04 10.00 4.76
CA ASP A 797 22.20 9.67 5.57
C ASP A 797 22.79 10.91 6.23
N GLY A 798 23.02 10.83 7.54
CA GLY A 798 23.70 11.85 8.32
C GLY A 798 25.17 11.97 7.95
N ARG A 799 25.69 13.20 8.08
CA ARG A 799 27.12 13.54 7.86
C ARG A 799 27.88 13.83 9.16
N ALA A 800 27.20 13.76 10.30
CA ALA A 800 27.78 13.95 11.62
C ALA A 800 27.64 12.65 12.41
N SER A 801 28.63 12.32 13.23
CA SER A 801 28.63 11.14 14.08
C SER A 801 29.70 11.34 15.15
N LEU A 802 29.32 11.43 16.42
CA LEU A 802 30.25 11.65 17.53
C LEU A 802 30.01 10.64 18.65
N ALA A 803 31.10 10.05 19.16
CA ALA A 803 31.04 9.09 20.26
C ALA A 803 30.45 9.70 21.55
N SER A 804 30.62 11.00 21.76
CA SER A 804 30.05 11.73 22.90
C SER A 804 28.53 11.72 22.92
N ASP A 805 27.90 11.76 21.75
CA ASP A 805 26.45 11.95 21.64
C ASP A 805 25.74 10.64 21.98
N ALA A 806 26.35 9.51 21.63
CA ALA A 806 25.91 8.19 22.06
C ALA A 806 25.91 8.03 23.59
N LEU A 807 26.97 8.49 24.27
CA LEU A 807 27.05 8.46 25.74
C LEU A 807 26.01 9.38 26.40
N GLN A 808 25.69 10.49 25.76
CA GLN A 808 24.72 11.44 26.29
C GLN A 808 23.28 11.02 26.07
N SER A 809 23.00 10.28 24.99
CA SER A 809 21.63 10.06 24.51
C SER A 809 21.10 8.64 24.74
N LEU A 810 21.98 7.63 24.75
CA LEU A 810 21.56 6.25 24.97
C LEU A 810 21.32 5.97 26.48
N PRO A 811 20.21 5.33 26.84
CA PRO A 811 19.95 4.94 28.22
C PRO A 811 20.88 3.77 28.63
N PRO A 812 21.69 3.90 29.69
CA PRO A 812 22.48 2.80 30.23
C PRO A 812 21.60 1.82 31.05
N PRO A 813 22.06 0.57 31.24
CA PRO A 813 21.30 -0.48 31.93
C PRO A 813 21.04 -0.23 33.43
N THR A 814 21.63 0.82 33.99
CA THR A 814 21.52 1.19 35.41
C THR A 814 20.49 2.30 35.68
N PHE A 815 19.84 2.84 34.64
CA PHE A 815 18.89 3.93 34.81
C PHE A 815 17.66 3.55 35.63
N THR A 816 17.22 4.49 36.46
CA THR A 816 15.92 4.45 37.15
C THR A 816 14.77 4.68 36.18
N LEU A 817 13.55 4.31 36.59
CA LEU A 817 12.34 4.53 35.77
C LEU A 817 12.18 6.00 35.34
N SER A 818 12.46 6.94 36.26
CA SER A 818 12.34 8.37 35.97
C SER A 818 13.34 8.84 34.90
N GLN A 819 14.56 8.31 34.92
CA GLN A 819 15.59 8.61 33.93
C GLN A 819 15.27 7.98 32.58
N LEU A 820 14.78 6.74 32.56
CA LEU A 820 14.31 6.07 31.33
C LEU A 820 13.17 6.86 30.68
N ALA A 821 12.14 7.20 31.46
CA ALA A 821 11.00 7.97 30.98
C ALA A 821 11.43 9.33 30.42
N ALA A 822 12.37 10.02 31.07
CA ALA A 822 12.90 11.29 30.58
C ALA A 822 13.64 11.14 29.24
N ARG A 823 14.43 10.07 29.06
CA ARG A 823 15.14 9.81 27.78
C ARG A 823 14.18 9.52 26.63
N PHE A 824 13.18 8.69 26.86
CA PHE A 824 12.17 8.36 25.84
C PHE A 824 11.32 9.60 25.49
N ALA A 825 10.89 10.36 26.50
CA ALA A 825 10.14 11.60 26.29
C ALA A 825 10.92 12.63 25.47
N ALA A 826 12.24 12.73 25.66
CA ALA A 826 13.11 13.61 24.86
C ALA A 826 13.13 13.23 23.36
N LYS A 827 12.75 11.99 23.02
CA LYS A 827 12.61 11.50 21.65
C LYS A 827 11.16 11.40 21.18
N GLY A 828 10.20 11.98 21.92
CA GLY A 828 8.78 11.97 21.58
C GLY A 828 8.08 10.63 21.82
N LEU A 829 8.71 9.74 22.59
CA LEU A 829 8.18 8.45 22.99
C LEU A 829 7.60 8.54 24.42
N ASP A 830 6.48 7.87 24.67
CA ASP A 830 5.83 7.87 25.98
C ASP A 830 6.23 6.67 26.85
N ALA A 831 5.63 6.56 28.03
CA ALA A 831 5.91 5.47 28.97
C ALA A 831 5.45 4.09 28.47
N ASP A 832 4.44 4.02 27.59
CA ASP A 832 4.03 2.75 26.96
C ASP A 832 5.04 2.35 25.89
N ASP A 833 5.52 3.31 25.08
CA ASP A 833 6.61 3.07 24.12
C ASP A 833 7.89 2.57 24.81
N LEU A 834 8.25 3.15 25.97
CA LEU A 834 9.36 2.68 26.80
C LEU A 834 9.18 1.19 27.16
N VAL A 835 8.05 0.83 27.78
CA VAL A 835 7.80 -0.56 28.20
C VAL A 835 7.77 -1.50 26.99
N VAL A 836 7.16 -1.09 25.88
CA VAL A 836 6.99 -1.90 24.68
C VAL A 836 8.32 -2.16 23.97
N LEU A 837 9.16 -1.14 23.79
CA LEU A 837 10.46 -1.24 23.12
C LEU A 837 11.48 -1.99 23.97
N SER A 838 11.39 -1.90 25.31
CA SER A 838 12.17 -2.77 26.22
C SER A 838 11.91 -4.26 25.99
N GLY A 839 10.74 -4.63 25.43
CA GLY A 839 10.44 -5.99 24.99
C GLY A 839 11.45 -6.58 24.00
N ALA A 840 12.22 -5.75 23.27
CA ALA A 840 13.28 -6.25 22.40
C ALA A 840 14.42 -6.98 23.16
N HIS A 841 14.54 -6.80 24.48
CA HIS A 841 15.49 -7.54 25.32
C HIS A 841 15.17 -9.05 25.41
N THR A 842 14.01 -9.50 24.90
CA THR A 842 13.65 -10.92 24.80
C THR A 842 14.59 -11.73 23.89
N VAL A 843 15.41 -11.07 23.06
CA VAL A 843 16.33 -11.74 22.12
C VAL A 843 17.74 -11.16 22.22
N GLY A 844 18.75 -12.02 22.03
CA GLY A 844 20.15 -11.63 22.03
C GLY A 844 20.87 -11.84 23.35
N ALA A 845 22.07 -11.27 23.47
CA ALA A 845 22.98 -11.50 24.58
C ALA A 845 23.61 -10.19 25.05
N SER A 846 23.98 -10.13 26.32
CA SER A 846 24.65 -9.00 26.96
C SER A 846 25.99 -9.41 27.52
N HIS A 847 26.97 -8.52 27.44
CA HIS A 847 28.21 -8.63 28.20
C HIS A 847 27.94 -8.57 29.70
N CYS A 848 28.69 -9.36 30.49
CA CYS A 848 28.60 -9.40 31.94
C CYS A 848 28.87 -8.04 32.58
N SER A 849 29.82 -7.27 32.05
CA SER A 849 30.15 -5.93 32.53
C SER A 849 28.94 -4.98 32.61
N SER A 850 27.94 -5.18 31.75
CA SER A 850 26.74 -4.32 31.66
C SER A 850 25.84 -4.38 32.90
N PHE A 851 25.91 -5.44 33.70
CA PHE A 851 25.09 -5.60 34.91
C PHE A 851 25.88 -5.98 36.17
N VAL A 852 27.10 -6.52 36.01
CA VAL A 852 28.00 -6.81 37.15
C VAL A 852 28.64 -5.53 37.67
N ASN A 853 29.19 -4.67 36.78
CA ASN A 853 29.86 -3.43 37.19
C ASN A 853 28.85 -2.38 37.70
N GLY A 854 27.60 -2.46 37.24
CA GLY A 854 26.47 -1.69 37.78
C GLY A 854 25.98 -2.18 39.15
N GLY A 855 26.61 -3.22 39.71
CA GLY A 855 26.35 -3.74 41.04
C GLY A 855 25.14 -4.66 41.15
N ARG A 856 24.35 -4.88 40.10
CA ARG A 856 23.07 -5.61 40.22
C ARG A 856 23.25 -7.08 40.63
N LEU A 857 24.25 -7.78 40.09
CA LEU A 857 24.50 -9.20 40.43
C LEU A 857 25.07 -9.37 41.85
N ASN A 858 25.89 -8.42 42.30
CA ASN A 858 26.68 -8.53 43.54
C ASN A 858 26.15 -7.67 44.69
N ALA A 859 25.08 -6.90 44.48
CA ALA A 859 24.46 -6.10 45.52
C ALA A 859 23.83 -6.99 46.60
N SER A 860 24.10 -6.64 47.87
CA SER A 860 23.55 -7.33 49.05
C SER A 860 22.02 -7.24 49.13
N ALA A 861 21.41 -6.27 48.45
CA ALA A 861 19.96 -6.04 48.38
C ALA A 861 19.44 -6.08 46.93
N SER A 862 19.94 -7.01 46.10
CA SER A 862 19.48 -7.19 44.73
C SER A 862 18.06 -7.77 44.68
N ASP A 863 17.23 -7.25 43.77
CA ASP A 863 15.90 -7.78 43.45
C ASP A 863 15.93 -8.93 42.44
N MET A 864 17.10 -9.26 41.89
CA MET A 864 17.29 -10.35 40.94
C MET A 864 16.89 -11.69 41.54
N ASN A 865 16.24 -12.53 40.74
CA ASN A 865 15.90 -13.88 41.15
C ASN A 865 17.15 -14.64 41.65
N PRO A 866 17.14 -15.22 42.86
CA PRO A 866 18.32 -15.87 43.44
C PRO A 866 18.89 -17.02 42.59
N ALA A 867 18.04 -17.77 41.89
CA ALA A 867 18.47 -18.87 41.03
C ALA A 867 19.17 -18.34 39.76
N LEU A 868 18.62 -17.29 39.13
CA LEU A 868 19.29 -16.61 38.03
C LEU A 868 20.62 -16.01 38.49
N ALA A 869 20.66 -15.34 39.64
CA ALA A 869 21.88 -14.77 40.19
C ALA A 869 22.96 -15.83 40.45
N ALA A 870 22.59 -16.99 41.01
CA ALA A 870 23.52 -18.11 41.21
C ALA A 870 24.07 -18.63 39.87
N SER A 871 23.23 -18.77 38.85
CA SER A 871 23.64 -19.18 37.50
C SER A 871 24.58 -18.16 36.84
N LEU A 872 24.28 -16.86 36.96
CA LEU A 872 25.10 -15.80 36.38
C LEU A 872 26.47 -15.69 37.05
N ARG A 873 26.58 -15.93 38.37
CA ARG A 873 27.88 -15.96 39.08
C ARG A 873 28.81 -17.09 38.62
N GLN A 874 28.28 -18.13 37.98
CA GLN A 874 29.08 -19.20 37.39
C GLN A 874 29.57 -18.84 35.97
N GLN A 875 28.85 -17.97 35.27
CA GLN A 875 29.12 -17.60 33.88
C GLN A 875 29.91 -16.29 33.74
N CYS A 876 29.74 -15.38 34.70
CA CYS A 876 30.35 -14.06 34.70
C CYS A 876 31.47 -13.97 35.74
N PRO A 877 32.62 -13.37 35.40
CA PRO A 877 33.65 -13.05 36.38
C PRO A 877 33.11 -12.01 37.39
N ALA A 878 33.65 -12.02 38.62
CA ALA A 878 33.22 -11.11 39.68
C ALA A 878 33.53 -9.63 39.36
N SER A 879 34.56 -9.40 38.53
CA SER A 879 34.98 -8.07 38.05
C SER A 879 35.30 -8.13 36.55
N PRO A 880 34.27 -8.19 35.67
CA PRO A 880 34.47 -8.23 34.23
C PRO A 880 35.21 -6.99 33.72
N ASN A 881 36.13 -7.19 32.79
CA ASN A 881 36.96 -6.15 32.19
C ASN A 881 37.14 -6.39 30.69
N ALA A 882 37.75 -5.45 29.97
CA ALA A 882 37.85 -5.50 28.50
C ALA A 882 38.48 -6.80 27.93
N THR A 883 39.27 -7.55 28.72
CA THR A 883 39.90 -8.81 28.30
C THR A 883 39.18 -10.07 28.80
N ASP A 884 38.22 -9.93 29.72
CA ASP A 884 37.45 -11.01 30.32
C ASP A 884 36.02 -10.53 30.61
N ASP A 885 35.21 -10.49 29.55
CA ASP A 885 33.82 -10.02 29.59
C ASP A 885 32.92 -10.89 28.70
N PRO A 886 32.61 -12.13 29.15
CA PRO A 886 31.76 -13.04 28.39
C PRO A 886 30.34 -12.49 28.23
N THR A 887 29.63 -13.00 27.23
CA THR A 887 28.22 -12.66 27.01
C THR A 887 27.30 -13.76 27.53
N VAL A 888 26.18 -13.37 28.12
CA VAL A 888 25.08 -14.25 28.53
C VAL A 888 23.78 -13.88 27.81
N VAL A 889 22.91 -14.85 27.57
CA VAL A 889 21.60 -14.59 26.93
C VAL A 889 20.72 -13.71 27.83
N GLN A 890 19.96 -12.80 27.22
CA GLN A 890 19.07 -11.90 27.96
C GLN A 890 17.75 -12.58 28.36
N ASP A 891 17.27 -13.51 27.53
CA ASP A 891 16.11 -14.34 27.79
C ASP A 891 16.55 -15.80 27.96
N VAL A 892 16.40 -16.32 29.17
CA VAL A 892 16.79 -17.70 29.51
C VAL A 892 15.75 -18.74 29.07
N VAL A 893 14.60 -18.32 28.56
CA VAL A 893 13.48 -19.18 28.17
C VAL A 893 13.37 -19.28 26.65
N THR A 894 13.38 -18.14 25.94
CA THR A 894 13.27 -18.08 24.47
C THR A 894 14.38 -17.25 23.80
N PRO A 895 15.68 -17.57 24.02
CA PRO A 895 16.83 -16.70 23.68
C PRO A 895 16.95 -16.28 22.21
N ASN A 896 16.30 -17.00 21.29
CA ASN A 896 16.37 -16.81 19.83
C ASN A 896 15.05 -16.33 19.21
N ALA A 897 13.99 -16.10 20.01
CA ALA A 897 12.70 -15.67 19.51
C ALA A 897 12.42 -14.23 19.92
N LEU A 898 11.81 -13.45 19.02
CA LEU A 898 11.27 -12.14 19.35
C LEU A 898 9.80 -12.33 19.77
N ASP A 899 9.55 -12.44 21.08
CA ASP A 899 8.23 -12.69 21.65
C ASP A 899 8.00 -11.92 22.98
N SER A 900 6.86 -12.16 23.63
CA SER A 900 6.49 -11.49 24.88
C SER A 900 7.09 -12.15 26.14
N GLN A 901 8.02 -13.09 26.01
CA GLN A 901 8.59 -13.82 27.15
C GLN A 901 9.40 -12.89 28.07
N TYR A 902 10.03 -11.84 27.54
CA TYR A 902 10.66 -10.77 28.31
C TYR A 902 9.80 -10.28 29.48
N TYR A 903 8.51 -10.02 29.28
CA TYR A 903 7.65 -9.49 30.35
C TYR A 903 7.40 -10.49 31.47
N ARG A 904 7.32 -11.78 31.14
CA ARG A 904 7.24 -12.87 32.14
C ARG A 904 8.54 -12.95 32.92
N ASN A 905 9.67 -12.75 32.26
CA ASN A 905 10.98 -12.67 32.90
C ASN A 905 11.08 -11.46 33.83
N VAL A 906 10.59 -10.27 33.42
CA VAL A 906 10.52 -9.06 34.28
C VAL A 906 9.72 -9.34 35.55
N LEU A 907 8.50 -9.90 35.41
CA LEU A 907 7.64 -10.24 36.55
C LEU A 907 8.28 -11.26 37.50
N ALA A 908 9.05 -12.21 36.96
CA ALA A 908 9.77 -13.23 37.72
C ALA A 908 11.14 -12.76 38.27
N ARG A 909 11.52 -11.50 38.02
CA ARG A 909 12.85 -10.92 38.32
C ARG A 909 14.00 -11.70 37.65
N ASN A 910 13.72 -12.34 36.51
CA ASN A 910 14.65 -13.09 35.67
C ASN A 910 15.22 -12.24 34.52
N VAL A 911 15.59 -10.99 34.79
CA VAL A 911 16.15 -10.05 33.78
C VAL A 911 17.54 -9.59 34.20
N LEU A 912 18.38 -9.18 33.25
CA LEU A 912 19.78 -8.83 33.52
C LEU A 912 19.95 -7.40 34.04
N PHE A 913 19.21 -6.41 33.53
CA PHE A 913 19.48 -4.99 33.80
C PHE A 913 18.58 -4.36 34.85
N THR A 914 19.13 -3.44 35.65
CA THR A 914 18.36 -2.66 36.63
C THR A 914 17.23 -1.89 35.93
N SER A 915 17.48 -1.36 34.74
CA SER A 915 16.49 -0.66 33.91
C SER A 915 15.26 -1.50 33.57
N ASP A 916 15.39 -2.82 33.46
CA ASP A 916 14.25 -3.71 33.21
C ASP A 916 13.39 -3.88 34.46
N ASP A 917 14.04 -3.98 35.63
CA ASP A 917 13.36 -4.08 36.93
C ASP A 917 12.56 -2.84 37.27
N GLU A 918 13.12 -1.68 36.92
CA GLU A 918 12.55 -0.37 37.17
C GLU A 918 11.17 -0.19 36.53
N LEU A 919 10.85 -0.97 35.47
CA LEU A 919 9.52 -0.99 34.87
C LEU A 919 8.41 -1.43 35.84
N LEU A 920 8.75 -2.12 36.94
CA LEU A 920 7.79 -2.54 37.97
C LEU A 920 7.60 -1.52 39.11
N LYS A 921 8.34 -0.40 39.12
CA LYS A 921 8.30 0.58 40.23
C LYS A 921 7.14 1.58 40.16
N SER A 922 6.45 1.69 39.02
CA SER A 922 5.23 2.49 38.85
C SER A 922 4.04 1.60 38.53
N SER A 923 2.86 1.94 39.06
CA SER A 923 1.62 1.22 38.77
C SER A 923 1.26 1.22 37.28
N GLN A 924 1.57 2.31 36.57
CA GLN A 924 1.31 2.43 35.13
C GLN A 924 2.17 1.46 34.31
N THR A 925 3.49 1.48 34.52
CA THR A 925 4.43 0.64 33.76
C THR A 925 4.33 -0.82 34.17
N ALA A 926 4.08 -1.11 35.45
CA ALA A 926 3.80 -2.46 35.93
C ALA A 926 2.54 -3.04 35.28
N ALA A 927 1.47 -2.25 35.13
CA ALA A 927 0.26 -2.67 34.42
C ALA A 927 0.55 -2.97 32.94
N ALA A 928 1.35 -2.14 32.27
CA ALA A 928 1.76 -2.38 30.89
C ALA A 928 2.58 -3.68 30.74
N VAL A 929 3.51 -3.96 31.67
CA VAL A 929 4.27 -5.22 31.73
C VAL A 929 3.33 -6.42 31.85
N VAL A 930 2.34 -6.38 32.75
CA VAL A 930 1.35 -7.46 32.91
C VAL A 930 0.53 -7.67 31.64
N LEU A 931 0.03 -6.58 31.03
CA LEU A 931 -0.75 -6.66 29.80
C LEU A 931 0.06 -7.27 28.66
N ASN A 932 1.31 -6.84 28.48
CA ASN A 932 2.18 -7.37 27.43
C ASN A 932 2.59 -8.83 27.69
N ALA A 933 2.65 -9.28 28.96
CA ALA A 933 2.96 -10.66 29.30
C ALA A 933 1.81 -11.64 28.99
N PHE A 934 0.56 -11.21 29.22
CA PHE A 934 -0.58 -12.12 29.32
C PHE A 934 -1.69 -11.91 28.30
N VAL A 935 -1.76 -10.77 27.60
CA VAL A 935 -2.74 -10.56 26.53
C VAL A 935 -2.15 -11.04 25.19
N PRO A 936 -2.69 -12.12 24.59
CA PRO A 936 -2.11 -12.67 23.36
C PRO A 936 -2.08 -11.65 22.22
N GLY A 937 -0.91 -11.49 21.58
CA GLY A 937 -0.73 -10.63 20.41
C GLY A 937 -0.68 -9.11 20.70
N LEU A 938 -0.95 -8.69 21.94
CA LEU A 938 -0.98 -7.27 22.30
C LEU A 938 0.41 -6.64 22.18
N TRP A 939 1.43 -7.31 22.72
CA TRP A 939 2.79 -6.80 22.66
C TRP A 939 3.27 -6.71 21.21
N GLU A 940 3.08 -7.74 20.37
CA GLU A 940 3.50 -7.69 18.97
C GLU A 940 2.84 -6.54 18.22
N GLN A 941 1.54 -6.29 18.46
CA GLN A 941 0.84 -5.15 17.88
C GLN A 941 1.47 -3.82 18.29
N LYS A 942 1.72 -3.63 19.59
CA LYS A 942 2.33 -2.41 20.11
C LYS A 942 3.77 -2.24 19.65
N PHE A 943 4.55 -3.32 19.64
CA PHE A 943 5.95 -3.34 19.23
C PHE A 943 6.11 -2.87 17.78
N LYS A 944 5.26 -3.34 16.87
CA LYS A 944 5.21 -2.84 15.49
C LYS A 944 5.04 -1.33 15.42
N ALA A 945 4.06 -0.80 16.15
CA ALA A 945 3.77 0.63 16.14
C ALA A 945 4.92 1.45 16.76
N ALA A 946 5.48 0.98 17.88
CA ALA A 946 6.57 1.64 18.57
C ALA A 946 7.87 1.63 17.74
N MET A 947 8.17 0.54 17.02
CA MET A 947 9.31 0.45 16.10
C MET A 947 9.19 1.45 14.93
N VAL A 948 7.99 1.59 14.35
CA VAL A 948 7.75 2.60 13.29
C VAL A 948 7.87 4.02 13.85
N LYS A 949 7.31 4.27 15.04
CA LYS A 949 7.39 5.57 15.72
C LYS A 949 8.85 5.94 16.02
N MET A 950 9.62 5.01 16.57
CA MET A 950 11.05 5.17 16.82
C MET A 950 11.82 5.43 15.53
N ALA A 951 11.54 4.69 14.45
CA ALA A 951 12.18 4.88 13.15
C ALA A 951 11.85 6.22 12.46
N GLY A 952 10.92 7.01 13.02
CA GLY A 952 10.57 8.36 12.59
C GLY A 952 11.25 9.48 13.39
N ILE A 953 12.12 9.15 14.35
CA ILE A 953 12.81 10.15 15.17
C ILE A 953 13.80 10.94 14.31
N GLN A 954 13.56 12.26 14.22
CA GLN A 954 14.49 13.25 13.64
C GLN A 954 15.03 12.89 12.25
N VAL A 955 14.20 12.26 11.41
CA VAL A 955 14.59 11.81 10.08
C VAL A 955 15.00 12.97 9.16
N LYS A 956 16.14 12.82 8.49
CA LYS A 956 16.62 13.75 7.46
C LYS A 956 15.94 13.41 6.14
N THR A 957 15.35 14.39 5.45
CA THR A 957 14.62 14.19 4.18
C THR A 957 15.04 15.17 3.08
N GLY A 958 15.49 16.38 3.45
CA GLY A 958 16.00 17.38 2.52
C GLY A 958 17.43 17.11 2.03
N THR A 959 17.74 17.49 0.79
CA THR A 959 19.09 17.34 0.20
C THR A 959 20.16 18.18 0.91
N ASN A 960 19.74 19.19 1.68
CA ASN A 960 20.64 20.03 2.48
C ASN A 960 20.90 19.43 3.88
N ASP A 961 20.07 18.48 4.31
CA ASP A 961 20.09 17.93 5.67
C ASP A 961 20.86 16.61 5.76
N GLY A 962 20.96 15.88 4.64
CA GLY A 962 21.66 14.61 4.54
C GLY A 962 21.90 14.17 3.10
N GLU A 963 22.50 13.01 2.90
CA GLU A 963 22.85 12.50 1.58
C GLU A 963 22.34 11.07 1.32
N ILE A 964 22.70 10.50 0.17
CA ILE A 964 22.57 9.05 -0.07
C ILE A 964 23.99 8.54 -0.27
N ARG A 965 24.55 7.93 0.78
CA ARG A 965 25.90 7.37 0.74
C ARG A 965 25.90 6.15 -0.17
N ARG A 966 26.92 5.98 -1.00
CA ARG A 966 27.11 4.72 -1.76
C ARG A 966 27.73 3.62 -0.90
N ASN A 967 28.53 4.02 0.08
CA ASN A 967 29.11 3.16 1.10
C ASN A 967 28.59 3.59 2.47
N CYS A 968 27.91 2.71 3.19
CA CYS A 968 27.36 3.04 4.50
C CYS A 968 28.41 3.41 5.55
N ARG A 969 29.69 3.16 5.27
CA ARG A 969 30.79 3.44 6.19
C ARG A 969 31.43 4.80 6.03
N ALA A 970 31.15 5.51 4.93
CA ALA A 970 31.82 6.76 4.60
C ALA A 970 30.84 7.77 4.01
N ILE A 971 31.05 9.04 4.36
CA ILE A 971 30.44 10.19 3.67
C ILE A 971 30.95 10.21 2.22
N ASN A 972 30.10 10.62 1.26
CA ASN A 972 30.45 10.59 -0.17
C ASN A 972 31.60 11.54 -0.55
#